data_AF-A0A8T2B5Z6-F1
#
_entry.id   AF-A0A8T2B5Z6-F1
#
_cell.length_a   1.000
_cell.length_b   1.000
_cell.length_c   1.000
_cell.angle_alpha   90.00
_cell.angle_beta   90.00
_cell.angle_gamma   90.00
#
_symmetry.space_group_name_H-M   'P 1'
#
loop_
_entity.id
_entity.type
_entity.pdbx_description
1 polymer ?
#
loop_
_entity_poly.entity_id
_entity_poly.type
_entity_poly.pdbx_seq_one_letter_code
_entity_poly.pdbx_strand_id
1 'polypeptide(L)'
;MEISVATVTISVAVVVVSWWVWRTLQWVWFKPKMLESYLRRQGLAGTRYTPLIGDLKRNVNMLTEATSKPIKLTDDITPRVLPHPFQMLKTHGRTFFTWLGPKPTITIMEPELIKEVFNKVYDYPKAQTFLLSSLIATGIINYDGDKWAKHRRIINPAFHLEKIKNMVPAFHQSCSEVVGQWDNYKEGQRIFELQAELVHLILQAFWKVYIPGYRYLPTKGNRRMKTAASEIQVILRGIVNKRVRAREAGKAPNDDLLGILLESNLGQAKGNGMSTEDVMEECKLFYFAGQETTSVLLVWTIVLLSHHQDWQARAREEVKQVFGDKEPDTEGLNQLKVITMILYEVLRPYPPVTHLTRAIHKEMKLGDLTLPGGVHISLPIMLVQRDTKLWGNDAAEFKPERFKDGLSKATKSQVSFFPFAWGPRICIGQNFAMLEAKMAMALILQRFSIELSPSYVHAPQTVVTIHPQFEKMEVSVASVTVSVAVVVVSWWVWRTLQWVWFKPKTLERYLRRQGLAGTPYTPLVGDLKRNFSMLAEARSKPIKLTDDITPRVVPYPLQMLKTHGMVPGWHLDSSVFKTVKRFQLLYLYVVETGRTFYTWLGPIPTINIMDPEQIKEVFNKVYDFQKVHTFPLARLIAAGLVSYDGDKWAKHRRIINPAFHLEKIKNMVPAFHQSCSEIVGEWDKLVSDKESSCEVDVWPGLVSITADVISRTAFGSSYVEGQRIFELQAELAQLIIQAFQKAFIPGYHYLPTKGNRRMKAAAREIQVILRGIVNKRLRAREAGEAPSDDLLGILLESNLGQTEGNGMSTEDVMEECKLFYFAGQETTTVLLVWTMVLLSQHQDWQARAREEVKQVFGDKEPDTEGLNQLKVMTMILYEVLRLYPPVSQLTRAIHKEMKLGDLTLPGGVHISLPIMLVQRDTELWGKDAAEFKPERFKDGLSKATKSQVSFFPFAWGQRICIGQNFALLEAKMAMALILQKFSFELSPSYVHAPDTVFTIHPQFGAPLILHKL
;
A
#
# COMPACT_ATOMS: atom_id res chain seq x y z
N MET A 1 28.92 29.82 -15.12
CA MET A 1 27.69 30.57 -14.84
C MET A 1 27.30 30.28 -13.41
N GLU A 2 27.62 31.18 -12.47
CA GLU A 2 27.24 31.03 -11.07
C GLU A 2 25.73 31.20 -10.94
N ILE A 3 25.01 30.08 -10.89
CA ILE A 3 23.58 30.08 -10.61
C ILE A 3 23.45 30.33 -9.11
N SER A 4 23.12 31.56 -8.73
CA SER A 4 22.95 31.95 -7.33
C SER A 4 21.95 31.03 -6.62
N VAL A 5 22.15 30.80 -5.33
CA VAL A 5 21.22 30.02 -4.48
C VAL A 5 19.79 30.56 -4.58
N ALA A 6 19.61 31.87 -4.80
CA ALA A 6 18.31 32.47 -5.06
C ALA A 6 17.67 31.98 -6.36
N THR A 7 18.45 31.87 -7.45
CA THR A 7 17.98 31.36 -8.75
C THR A 7 17.62 29.87 -8.68
N VAL A 8 18.37 29.07 -7.91
CA VAL A 8 18.03 27.66 -7.64
C VAL A 8 16.76 27.56 -6.79
N THR A 9 16.61 28.40 -5.76
CA THR A 9 15.42 28.42 -4.89
C THR A 9 14.17 28.83 -5.66
N ILE A 10 14.26 29.84 -6.53
CA ILE A 10 13.18 30.27 -7.42
C ILE A 10 12.84 29.16 -8.42
N SER A 11 13.85 28.51 -9.02
CA SER A 11 13.63 27.42 -9.97
C SER A 11 12.98 26.20 -9.31
N VAL A 12 13.37 25.85 -8.08
CA VAL A 12 12.74 24.79 -7.28
C VAL A 12 11.31 25.19 -6.92
N ALA A 13 11.07 26.44 -6.52
CA ALA A 13 9.73 26.94 -6.26
C ALA A 13 8.85 26.87 -7.52
N VAL A 14 9.36 27.28 -8.69
CA VAL A 14 8.65 27.21 -9.98
C VAL A 14 8.36 25.77 -10.38
N VAL A 15 9.29 24.84 -10.16
CA VAL A 15 9.13 23.42 -10.49
C VAL A 15 8.12 22.74 -9.58
N VAL A 16 8.17 23.04 -8.28
CA VAL A 16 7.15 22.64 -7.32
C VAL A 16 5.82 23.24 -7.79
N VAL A 17 5.70 24.56 -7.89
CA VAL A 17 4.47 25.22 -8.36
C VAL A 17 3.96 24.62 -9.68
N SER A 18 4.82 24.30 -10.65
CA SER A 18 4.44 23.69 -11.93
C SER A 18 3.97 22.24 -11.80
N TRP A 19 4.64 21.39 -11.01
CA TRP A 19 4.17 20.02 -10.71
C TRP A 19 2.83 20.04 -10.00
N TRP A 20 2.67 20.99 -9.09
CA TRP A 20 1.45 21.21 -8.33
C TRP A 20 0.31 21.72 -9.21
N VAL A 21 0.59 22.68 -10.10
CA VAL A 21 -0.35 23.14 -11.13
C VAL A 21 -0.73 21.98 -12.03
N TRP A 22 0.20 21.15 -12.49
CA TRP A 22 -0.11 19.97 -13.32
C TRP A 22 -0.96 18.94 -12.58
N ARG A 23 -0.63 18.60 -11.33
CA ARG A 23 -1.44 17.67 -10.53
C ARG A 23 -2.84 18.22 -10.25
N THR A 24 -2.92 19.52 -10.02
CA THR A 24 -4.19 20.22 -9.83
C THR A 24 -5.00 20.21 -11.11
N LEU A 25 -4.41 20.53 -12.27
CA LEU A 25 -5.06 20.43 -13.57
C LEU A 25 -5.50 18.99 -13.89
N GLN A 26 -4.69 17.99 -13.54
CA GLN A 26 -5.07 16.59 -13.70
C GLN A 26 -6.28 16.22 -12.85
N TRP A 27 -6.32 16.64 -11.59
CA TRP A 27 -7.41 16.32 -10.67
C TRP A 27 -8.67 17.15 -10.93
N VAL A 28 -8.52 18.44 -11.22
CA VAL A 28 -9.60 19.42 -11.39
C VAL A 28 -10.17 19.40 -12.80
N TRP A 29 -9.41 19.04 -13.83
CA TRP A 29 -9.88 19.19 -15.22
C TRP A 29 -9.71 17.92 -16.05
N PHE A 30 -8.48 17.43 -16.22
CA PHE A 30 -8.23 16.34 -17.18
C PHE A 30 -8.88 15.02 -16.78
N LYS A 31 -8.74 14.59 -15.52
CA LYS A 31 -9.35 13.33 -15.06
C LYS A 31 -10.88 13.39 -15.08
N PRO A 32 -11.54 14.44 -14.56
CA PRO A 32 -12.99 14.60 -14.72
C PRO A 32 -13.43 14.60 -16.19
N LYS A 33 -12.76 15.35 -17.07
CA LYS A 33 -13.13 15.38 -18.50
C LYS A 33 -12.94 14.03 -19.21
N MET A 34 -11.88 13.32 -18.86
CA MET A 34 -11.64 11.95 -19.35
C MET A 34 -12.77 11.02 -18.91
N LEU A 35 -13.13 11.04 -17.62
CA LEU A 35 -14.24 10.24 -17.08
C LEU A 35 -15.58 10.62 -17.72
N GLU A 36 -15.84 11.92 -17.91
CA GLU A 36 -17.02 12.43 -18.61
C GLU A 36 -17.11 11.85 -20.03
N SER A 37 -16.02 11.94 -20.79
CA SER A 37 -15.96 11.39 -22.15
C SER A 37 -16.13 9.88 -22.16
N TYR A 38 -15.58 9.17 -21.18
CA TYR A 38 -15.65 7.71 -21.09
C TYR A 38 -17.08 7.24 -20.82
N LEU A 39 -17.81 7.91 -19.91
CA LEU A 39 -19.20 7.58 -19.62
C LEU A 39 -20.11 7.91 -20.81
N ARG A 40 -19.94 9.07 -21.45
CA ARG A 40 -20.75 9.46 -22.61
C ARG A 40 -20.56 8.56 -23.83
N ARG A 41 -19.35 8.04 -24.07
CA ARG A 41 -19.08 7.08 -25.15
C ARG A 41 -19.85 5.76 -25.00
N GLN A 42 -20.27 5.43 -23.79
CA GLN A 42 -21.08 4.25 -23.49
C GLN A 42 -22.59 4.55 -23.54
N GLY A 43 -22.98 5.73 -24.03
CA GLY A 43 -24.39 6.14 -24.12
C GLY A 43 -25.01 6.64 -22.81
N LEU A 44 -24.24 6.74 -21.72
CA LEU A 44 -24.76 7.28 -20.46
C LEU A 44 -25.01 8.80 -20.56
N ALA A 45 -26.25 9.20 -20.28
CA ALA A 45 -26.64 10.60 -20.18
C ALA A 45 -26.32 11.16 -18.78
N GLY A 46 -26.09 12.47 -18.70
CA GLY A 46 -25.70 13.11 -17.45
C GLY A 46 -25.24 14.56 -17.61
N THR A 47 -25.01 15.20 -16.47
CA THR A 47 -24.63 16.62 -16.40
C THR A 47 -23.20 16.85 -16.88
N ARG A 48 -22.94 18.07 -17.38
CA ARG A 48 -21.59 18.49 -17.75
C ARG A 48 -20.77 18.78 -16.51
N TYR A 49 -19.50 18.39 -16.53
CA TYR A 49 -18.60 18.66 -15.42
C TYR A 49 -18.30 20.15 -15.27
N THR A 50 -18.52 20.67 -14.05
CA THR A 50 -18.12 22.00 -13.59
C THR A 50 -16.93 21.86 -12.60
N PRO A 51 -15.82 22.58 -12.81
CA PRO A 51 -14.59 22.40 -12.02
C PRO A 51 -14.79 22.52 -10.51
N LEU A 52 -14.11 21.65 -9.76
CA LEU A 52 -14.05 21.55 -8.29
C LEU A 52 -15.37 21.25 -7.56
N ILE A 53 -16.47 21.85 -7.99
CA ILE A 53 -17.75 21.87 -7.29
C ILE A 53 -18.71 20.82 -7.88
N GLY A 54 -18.62 20.54 -9.18
CA GLY A 54 -19.59 19.67 -9.85
C GLY A 54 -21.01 20.23 -9.75
N ASP A 55 -22.00 19.35 -9.58
CA ASP A 55 -23.40 19.73 -9.46
C ASP A 55 -23.78 20.21 -8.05
N LEU A 56 -22.83 20.27 -7.10
CA LEU A 56 -23.13 20.61 -5.72
C LEU A 56 -23.83 21.96 -5.59
N LYS A 57 -23.32 23.00 -6.25
CA LYS A 57 -23.97 24.34 -6.23
C LYS A 57 -25.40 24.29 -6.77
N ARG A 58 -25.63 23.53 -7.85
CA ARG A 58 -26.96 23.40 -8.46
C ARG A 58 -27.90 22.68 -7.50
N ASN A 59 -27.48 21.53 -6.98
CA ASN A 59 -28.26 20.72 -6.03
C ASN A 59 -28.68 21.56 -4.82
N VAL A 60 -27.78 22.41 -4.33
CA VAL A 60 -27.99 23.25 -3.15
C VAL A 60 -28.95 24.39 -3.41
N ASN A 61 -28.82 25.08 -4.54
CA ASN A 61 -29.77 26.11 -4.93
C ASN A 61 -31.17 25.50 -5.05
N MET A 62 -31.28 24.34 -5.70
CA MET A 62 -32.55 23.63 -5.85
C MET A 62 -33.11 23.18 -4.50
N LEU A 63 -32.28 22.69 -3.58
CA LEU A 63 -32.72 22.30 -2.24
C LEU A 63 -33.18 23.51 -1.41
N THR A 64 -32.47 24.64 -1.51
CA THR A 64 -32.82 25.89 -0.83
C THR A 64 -34.17 26.41 -1.34
N GLU A 65 -34.36 26.42 -2.66
CA GLU A 65 -35.63 26.78 -3.29
C GLU A 65 -36.76 25.82 -2.88
N ALA A 66 -36.50 24.52 -2.98
CA ALA A 66 -37.49 23.48 -2.67
C ALA A 66 -37.90 23.46 -1.20
N THR A 67 -37.01 23.86 -0.28
CA THR A 67 -37.29 23.94 1.17
C THR A 67 -37.82 25.30 1.63
N SER A 68 -37.91 26.30 0.74
CA SER A 68 -38.30 27.68 1.07
C SER A 68 -39.77 27.84 1.50
N LYS A 69 -40.66 26.96 1.04
CA LYS A 69 -42.10 26.96 1.34
C LYS A 69 -42.56 25.54 1.69
N PRO A 70 -43.50 25.33 2.63
CA PRO A 70 -44.05 24.01 2.91
C PRO A 70 -44.89 23.47 1.75
N ILE A 71 -45.24 22.18 1.81
CA ILE A 71 -46.07 21.47 0.82
C ILE A 71 -47.31 20.86 1.50
N LYS A 72 -48.32 20.43 0.74
CA LYS A 72 -49.45 19.68 1.32
C LYS A 72 -49.02 18.25 1.61
N LEU A 73 -49.66 17.61 2.60
CA LEU A 73 -49.36 16.21 2.95
C LEU A 73 -49.64 15.23 1.80
N THR A 74 -50.56 15.58 0.90
CA THR A 74 -50.92 14.79 -0.29
C THR A 74 -49.96 14.98 -1.48
N ASP A 75 -49.05 15.96 -1.41
CA ASP A 75 -48.15 16.25 -2.53
C ASP A 75 -47.02 15.22 -2.62
N ASP A 76 -46.47 15.02 -3.83
CA ASP A 76 -45.26 14.23 -3.98
C ASP A 76 -44.08 14.93 -3.30
N ILE A 77 -43.50 14.28 -2.30
CA ILE A 77 -42.39 14.83 -1.52
C ILE A 77 -41.05 14.75 -2.28
N THR A 78 -40.96 13.96 -3.35
CA THR A 78 -39.71 13.71 -4.11
C THR A 78 -39.05 14.99 -4.65
N PRO A 79 -39.77 15.93 -5.29
CA PRO A 79 -39.22 17.20 -5.77
C PRO A 79 -38.74 18.10 -4.63
N ARG A 80 -39.24 17.91 -3.40
CA ARG A 80 -38.81 18.65 -2.22
C ARG A 80 -37.54 18.05 -1.61
N VAL A 81 -37.53 16.73 -1.43
CA VAL A 81 -36.48 16.01 -0.70
C VAL A 81 -35.26 15.75 -1.60
N LEU A 82 -35.47 15.38 -2.87
CA LEU A 82 -34.41 15.07 -3.84
C LEU A 82 -34.58 15.87 -5.15
N PRO A 83 -34.62 17.22 -5.10
CA PRO A 83 -34.95 18.03 -6.27
C PRO A 83 -34.03 17.79 -7.46
N HIS A 84 -32.71 17.73 -7.24
CA HIS A 84 -31.74 17.52 -8.31
C HIS A 84 -31.77 16.09 -8.88
N PRO A 85 -31.66 15.00 -8.09
CA PRO A 85 -31.82 13.64 -8.62
C PRO A 85 -33.15 13.42 -9.36
N PHE A 86 -34.25 14.00 -8.85
CA PHE A 86 -35.56 13.89 -9.49
C PHE A 86 -35.62 14.62 -10.83
N GLN A 87 -35.03 15.81 -10.94
CA GLN A 87 -34.90 16.51 -12.21
C GLN A 87 -34.07 15.69 -13.20
N MET A 88 -32.95 15.11 -12.76
CA MET A 88 -32.08 14.30 -13.62
C MET A 88 -32.77 13.03 -14.11
N LEU A 89 -33.58 12.38 -13.27
CA LEU A 89 -34.43 11.26 -13.68
C LEU A 89 -35.37 11.67 -14.83
N LYS A 90 -36.00 12.85 -14.74
CA LYS A 90 -36.90 13.36 -15.79
C LYS A 90 -36.17 13.72 -17.09
N THR A 91 -34.96 14.26 -17.01
CA THR A 91 -34.22 14.73 -18.21
C THR A 91 -33.34 13.67 -18.86
N HIS A 92 -32.86 12.69 -18.10
CA HIS A 92 -31.84 11.73 -18.54
C HIS A 92 -32.27 10.26 -18.41
N GLY A 93 -33.45 9.98 -17.85
CA GLY A 93 -33.96 8.63 -17.69
C GLY A 93 -33.49 7.93 -16.41
N ARG A 94 -33.66 6.61 -16.35
CA ARG A 94 -33.48 5.79 -15.12
C ARG A 94 -32.02 5.52 -14.75
N THR A 95 -31.11 5.67 -15.72
CA THR A 95 -29.66 5.56 -15.51
C THR A 95 -28.99 6.84 -15.99
N PHE A 96 -28.37 7.59 -15.08
CA PHE A 96 -27.71 8.86 -15.40
C PHE A 96 -26.53 9.14 -14.48
N PHE A 97 -25.62 10.03 -14.88
CA PHE A 97 -24.52 10.46 -14.00
C PHE A 97 -24.59 11.95 -13.64
N THR A 98 -24.16 12.26 -12.42
CA THR A 98 -24.02 13.62 -11.87
C THR A 98 -22.63 13.77 -11.23
N TRP A 99 -22.23 14.99 -10.87
CA TRP A 99 -20.90 15.29 -10.33
C TRP A 99 -20.95 15.64 -8.85
N LEU A 100 -20.19 14.88 -8.06
CA LEU A 100 -19.86 15.22 -6.67
C LEU A 100 -18.39 15.67 -6.62
N GLY A 101 -18.18 16.99 -6.69
CA GLY A 101 -16.85 17.55 -6.93
C GLY A 101 -16.25 17.00 -8.23
N PRO A 102 -14.97 16.58 -8.27
CA PRO A 102 -14.32 16.03 -9.47
C PRO A 102 -14.64 14.54 -9.75
N LYS A 103 -15.56 13.93 -8.99
CA LYS A 103 -15.94 12.52 -9.17
C LYS A 103 -17.35 12.41 -9.74
N PRO A 104 -17.54 11.66 -10.84
CA PRO A 104 -18.87 11.36 -11.32
C PRO A 104 -19.53 10.29 -10.43
N THR A 105 -20.83 10.42 -10.23
CA THR A 105 -21.70 9.50 -9.50
C THR A 105 -22.81 9.04 -10.45
N ILE A 106 -22.82 7.75 -10.76
CA ILE A 106 -23.81 7.11 -11.64
C ILE A 106 -24.97 6.65 -10.78
N THR A 107 -26.17 7.13 -11.07
CA THR A 107 -27.41 6.70 -10.44
C THR A 107 -28.02 5.57 -11.25
N ILE A 108 -28.38 4.47 -10.57
CA ILE A 108 -28.91 3.26 -11.20
C ILE A 108 -30.24 2.90 -10.54
N MET A 109 -31.28 2.69 -11.33
CA MET A 109 -32.62 2.34 -10.87
C MET A 109 -33.09 0.96 -11.35
N GLU A 110 -32.31 0.30 -12.22
CA GLU A 110 -32.60 -1.02 -12.76
C GLU A 110 -32.45 -2.11 -11.68
N PRO A 111 -33.51 -2.90 -11.38
CA PRO A 111 -33.47 -3.88 -10.29
C PRO A 111 -32.33 -4.90 -10.40
N GLU A 112 -32.04 -5.42 -11.60
CA GLU A 112 -30.98 -6.42 -11.79
C GLU A 112 -29.58 -5.84 -11.50
N LEU A 113 -29.33 -4.58 -11.87
CA LEU A 113 -28.06 -3.92 -11.58
C LEU A 113 -27.92 -3.61 -10.07
N ILE A 114 -29.00 -3.17 -9.43
CA ILE A 114 -29.05 -2.96 -7.98
C ILE A 114 -28.74 -4.28 -7.25
N LYS A 115 -29.35 -5.39 -7.69
CA LYS A 115 -29.13 -6.74 -7.14
C LYS A 115 -27.68 -7.18 -7.30
N GLU A 116 -27.07 -6.95 -8.46
CA GLU A 116 -25.66 -7.25 -8.69
C GLU A 116 -24.74 -6.47 -7.70
N VAL A 117 -25.00 -5.17 -7.53
CA VAL A 117 -24.23 -4.31 -6.62
C VAL A 117 -24.33 -4.78 -5.16
N PHE A 118 -25.49 -5.26 -4.73
CA PHE A 118 -25.65 -5.81 -3.37
C PHE A 118 -24.97 -7.17 -3.17
N ASN A 119 -24.96 -8.03 -4.20
CA ASN A 119 -24.39 -9.38 -4.11
C ASN A 119 -22.86 -9.39 -4.21
N LYS A 120 -22.26 -8.54 -5.04
CA LYS A 120 -20.80 -8.46 -5.21
C LYS A 120 -20.15 -7.56 -4.13
N VAL A 121 -20.23 -8.02 -2.88
CA VAL A 121 -19.82 -7.30 -1.65
C VAL A 121 -18.40 -6.73 -1.73
N TYR A 122 -17.45 -7.47 -2.33
CA TYR A 122 -16.03 -7.07 -2.40
C TYR A 122 -15.73 -6.13 -3.57
N ASP A 123 -16.52 -6.16 -4.63
CA ASP A 123 -16.28 -5.33 -5.81
C ASP A 123 -16.86 -3.93 -5.66
N TYR A 124 -17.92 -3.78 -4.84
CA TYR A 124 -18.58 -2.53 -4.55
C TYR A 124 -18.44 -2.14 -3.07
N PRO A 125 -17.27 -1.63 -2.64
CA PRO A 125 -17.10 -1.10 -1.29
C PRO A 125 -17.91 0.19 -1.08
N LYS A 126 -18.13 0.54 0.18
CA LYS A 126 -18.86 1.74 0.56
C LYS A 126 -18.07 2.99 0.19
N ALA A 127 -18.75 4.01 -0.31
CA ALA A 127 -18.12 5.29 -0.57
C ALA A 127 -17.91 6.07 0.75
N GLN A 128 -16.69 6.54 1.00
CA GLN A 128 -16.41 7.47 2.09
C GLN A 128 -16.86 8.89 1.70
N THR A 129 -18.18 9.11 1.67
CA THR A 129 -18.78 10.35 1.16
C THR A 129 -18.87 11.44 2.22
N PHE A 130 -18.79 11.09 3.51
CA PHE A 130 -18.87 11.99 4.65
C PHE A 130 -17.58 11.94 5.47
N LEU A 131 -16.68 12.90 5.27
CA LEU A 131 -15.36 12.92 5.95
C LEU A 131 -15.45 12.98 7.50
N LEU A 132 -16.61 13.40 8.04
CA LEU A 132 -16.90 13.46 9.49
C LEU A 132 -17.73 12.28 10.01
N SER A 133 -18.17 11.31 9.19
CA SER A 133 -18.95 10.16 9.69
C SER A 133 -18.18 9.34 10.73
N SER A 134 -16.84 9.32 10.60
CA SER A 134 -15.93 8.71 11.58
C SER A 134 -15.95 9.35 12.97
N LEU A 135 -16.47 10.58 13.14
CA LEU A 135 -16.65 11.20 14.45
C LEU A 135 -17.98 10.80 15.10
N ILE A 136 -18.94 10.31 14.31
CA ILE A 136 -20.25 9.83 14.78
C ILE A 136 -20.13 8.35 15.18
N ALA A 137 -19.68 7.50 14.24
CA ALA A 137 -19.39 6.08 14.49
C ALA A 137 -18.52 5.49 13.36
N THR A 138 -17.49 4.70 13.69
CA THR A 138 -16.64 4.01 12.70
C THR A 138 -16.98 2.53 12.44
N GLY A 139 -18.00 1.97 13.11
CA GLY A 139 -18.39 0.54 13.07
C GLY A 139 -18.77 -0.03 11.70
N ILE A 140 -19.54 -1.13 11.66
CA ILE A 140 -19.79 -1.92 10.44
C ILE A 140 -20.34 -1.11 9.25
N ILE A 141 -20.94 0.05 9.47
CA ILE A 141 -21.37 1.00 8.42
C ILE A 141 -20.21 1.59 7.60
N ASN A 142 -18.98 1.66 8.15
CA ASN A 142 -17.81 2.22 7.49
C ASN A 142 -16.73 1.17 7.14
N TYR A 143 -16.87 -0.08 7.60
CA TYR A 143 -15.96 -1.17 7.26
C TYR A 143 -16.30 -1.84 5.92
N ASP A 144 -15.28 -2.34 5.23
CA ASP A 144 -15.37 -3.18 4.03
C ASP A 144 -14.36 -4.33 4.08
N GLY A 145 -14.41 -5.25 3.11
CA GLY A 145 -13.54 -6.41 3.02
C GLY A 145 -13.61 -7.32 4.24
N ASP A 146 -12.47 -7.90 4.61
CA ASP A 146 -12.37 -8.89 5.70
C ASP A 146 -12.79 -8.31 7.05
N LYS A 147 -12.53 -7.02 7.30
CA LYS A 147 -12.95 -6.36 8.55
C LYS A 147 -14.47 -6.30 8.64
N TRP A 148 -15.16 -5.94 7.56
CA TRP A 148 -16.61 -5.97 7.52
C TRP A 148 -17.16 -7.38 7.70
N ALA A 149 -16.61 -8.37 6.99
CA ALA A 149 -17.05 -9.76 7.09
C ALA A 149 -16.90 -10.32 8.51
N LYS A 150 -15.77 -10.03 9.17
CA LYS A 150 -15.49 -10.40 10.56
C LYS A 150 -16.51 -9.78 11.53
N HIS A 151 -16.69 -8.46 11.47
CA HIS A 151 -17.61 -7.75 12.35
C HIS A 151 -19.05 -8.21 12.11
N ARG A 152 -19.46 -8.37 10.83
CA ARG A 152 -20.77 -8.90 10.45
C ARG A 152 -21.01 -10.27 11.10
N ARG A 153 -20.05 -11.20 10.98
CA ARG A 153 -20.16 -12.56 11.52
C ARG A 153 -20.36 -12.57 13.04
N ILE A 154 -19.67 -11.70 13.77
CA ILE A 154 -19.74 -11.65 15.24
C ILE A 154 -21.02 -10.93 15.71
N ILE A 155 -21.48 -9.92 14.98
CA ILE A 155 -22.67 -9.15 15.38
C ILE A 155 -23.98 -9.86 14.99
N ASN A 156 -24.01 -10.58 13.86
CA ASN A 156 -25.25 -11.14 13.29
C ASN A 156 -26.05 -12.03 14.27
N PRO A 157 -25.43 -12.90 15.09
CA PRO A 157 -26.17 -13.69 16.07
C PRO A 157 -26.94 -12.85 17.10
N ALA A 158 -26.44 -11.66 17.46
CA ALA A 158 -27.08 -10.78 18.46
C ALA A 158 -28.39 -10.14 17.96
N PHE A 159 -28.57 -10.08 16.63
CA PHE A 159 -29.78 -9.56 15.99
C PHE A 159 -30.65 -10.67 15.36
N HIS A 160 -30.40 -11.92 15.72
CA HIS A 160 -31.29 -13.01 15.33
C HIS A 160 -32.63 -12.91 16.09
N LEU A 161 -33.75 -13.25 15.45
CA LEU A 161 -35.08 -13.09 16.03
C LEU A 161 -35.18 -13.70 17.43
N GLU A 162 -34.71 -14.94 17.59
CA GLU A 162 -34.69 -15.67 18.88
C GLU A 162 -33.98 -14.93 20.02
N LYS A 163 -32.94 -14.15 19.73
CA LYS A 163 -32.23 -13.36 20.73
C LYS A 163 -32.90 -12.01 20.98
N ILE A 164 -33.52 -11.41 19.96
CA ILE A 164 -34.28 -10.16 20.09
C ILE A 164 -35.52 -10.37 20.97
N LYS A 165 -36.14 -11.57 20.97
CA LYS A 165 -37.30 -11.87 21.84
C LYS A 165 -37.02 -11.57 23.31
N ASN A 166 -35.79 -11.85 23.78
CA ASN A 166 -35.38 -11.60 25.16
C ASN A 166 -35.29 -10.10 25.50
N MET A 167 -35.26 -9.21 24.50
CA MET A 167 -35.20 -7.76 24.68
C MET A 167 -36.58 -7.09 24.69
N VAL A 168 -37.66 -7.82 24.36
CA VAL A 168 -39.02 -7.29 24.30
C VAL A 168 -39.48 -6.65 25.63
N PRO A 169 -39.18 -7.22 26.82
CA PRO A 169 -39.50 -6.54 28.09
C PRO A 169 -38.81 -5.18 28.23
N ALA A 170 -37.58 -5.04 27.75
CA ALA A 170 -36.86 -3.77 27.78
C ALA A 170 -37.45 -2.75 26.79
N PHE A 171 -37.90 -3.20 25.60
CA PHE A 171 -38.64 -2.34 24.67
C PHE A 171 -39.96 -1.87 25.29
N HIS A 172 -40.70 -2.79 25.91
CA HIS A 172 -41.94 -2.48 26.60
C HIS A 172 -41.71 -1.44 27.70
N GLN A 173 -40.72 -1.65 28.56
CA GLN A 173 -40.38 -0.72 29.64
C GLN A 173 -39.99 0.65 29.08
N SER A 174 -39.06 0.72 28.12
CA SER A 174 -38.62 1.99 27.53
C SER A 174 -39.75 2.73 26.82
N CYS A 175 -40.57 2.03 26.04
CA CYS A 175 -41.70 2.64 25.35
C CYS A 175 -42.79 3.07 26.35
N SER A 176 -43.08 2.28 27.38
CA SER A 176 -44.07 2.59 28.42
C SER A 176 -43.64 3.74 29.31
N GLU A 177 -42.34 3.85 29.62
CA GLU A 177 -41.76 4.99 30.34
C GLU A 177 -41.85 6.26 29.51
N VAL A 178 -41.53 6.24 28.21
CA VAL A 178 -41.67 7.41 27.33
C VAL A 178 -43.14 7.77 27.13
N VAL A 179 -44.02 6.79 26.95
CA VAL A 179 -45.48 7.02 26.81
C VAL A 179 -46.12 7.45 28.14
N GLY A 180 -45.54 7.06 29.28
CA GLY A 180 -46.01 7.38 30.64
C GLY A 180 -45.38 8.62 31.28
N GLN A 181 -44.20 9.05 30.80
CA GLN A 181 -43.44 10.21 31.26
C GLN A 181 -43.00 11.05 30.06
N TRP A 182 -43.91 11.78 29.44
CA TRP A 182 -43.54 12.89 28.55
C TRP A 182 -42.72 14.02 29.23
N ASP A 183 -42.16 13.82 30.44
CA ASP A 183 -41.43 14.87 31.16
C ASP A 183 -40.07 14.53 31.81
N ASN A 184 -39.56 13.29 32.00
CA ASN A 184 -38.27 13.17 32.71
C ASN A 184 -37.44 11.90 32.44
N TYR A 185 -36.37 12.03 31.63
CA TYR A 185 -35.24 11.09 31.68
C TYR A 185 -33.89 11.79 31.43
N LYS A 186 -33.04 11.95 32.46
CA LYS A 186 -31.90 12.90 32.40
C LYS A 186 -30.58 12.37 31.80
N GLU A 187 -30.26 11.08 31.92
CA GLU A 187 -28.92 10.56 31.52
C GLU A 187 -28.84 10.10 30.06
N GLY A 188 -29.86 9.40 29.55
CA GLY A 188 -29.95 9.07 28.12
C GLY A 188 -30.17 10.32 27.27
N GLN A 189 -31.01 11.24 27.74
CA GLN A 189 -31.25 12.53 27.11
C GLN A 189 -29.97 13.32 26.90
N ARG A 190 -29.01 13.27 27.84
CA ARG A 190 -27.73 13.97 27.66
C ARG A 190 -26.90 13.40 26.50
N ILE A 191 -26.88 12.08 26.30
CA ILE A 191 -26.21 11.45 25.16
C ILE A 191 -26.93 11.85 23.86
N PHE A 192 -28.27 11.85 23.87
CA PHE A 192 -29.09 12.19 22.72
C PHE A 192 -29.02 13.67 22.33
N GLU A 193 -29.01 14.59 23.30
CA GLU A 193 -28.81 16.03 23.11
C GLU A 193 -27.44 16.34 22.54
N LEU A 194 -26.37 15.76 23.11
CA LEU A 194 -25.00 15.92 22.61
C LEU A 194 -24.84 15.37 21.19
N GLN A 195 -25.59 14.33 20.84
CA GLN A 195 -25.56 13.69 19.53
C GLN A 195 -26.38 14.46 18.48
N ALA A 196 -27.56 14.97 18.83
CA ALA A 196 -28.32 15.90 18.00
C ALA A 196 -27.52 17.20 17.76
N GLU A 197 -26.84 17.71 18.80
CA GLU A 197 -25.90 18.83 18.70
C GLU A 197 -24.73 18.48 17.76
N LEU A 198 -24.15 17.27 17.87
CA LEU A 198 -23.06 16.80 16.99
C LEU A 198 -23.50 16.69 15.53
N VAL A 199 -24.67 16.11 15.27
CA VAL A 199 -25.26 16.00 13.93
C VAL A 199 -25.50 17.40 13.39
N HIS A 200 -26.15 18.29 14.14
CA HIS A 200 -26.38 19.67 13.73
C HIS A 200 -25.06 20.44 13.45
N LEU A 201 -24.03 20.29 14.30
CA LEU A 201 -22.71 20.89 14.08
C LEU A 201 -21.99 20.31 12.85
N ILE A 202 -22.11 19.01 12.60
CA ILE A 202 -21.59 18.34 11.39
C ILE A 202 -22.31 18.86 10.14
N LEU A 203 -23.58 19.23 10.26
CA LEU A 203 -24.42 19.76 9.18
C LEU A 203 -24.18 21.23 8.89
N GLN A 204 -24.02 22.06 9.91
CA GLN A 204 -23.48 23.42 9.78
C GLN A 204 -22.06 23.39 9.20
N ALA A 205 -21.30 22.34 9.53
CA ALA A 205 -20.00 22.07 8.95
C ALA A 205 -20.08 21.34 7.61
N PHE A 206 -21.23 20.91 7.08
CA PHE A 206 -21.35 20.03 5.89
C PHE A 206 -20.69 20.63 4.66
N TRP A 207 -20.84 21.94 4.49
CA TRP A 207 -20.15 22.77 3.49
C TRP A 207 -18.62 22.77 3.65
N LYS A 208 -18.18 22.57 4.89
CA LYS A 208 -16.79 22.54 5.36
C LYS A 208 -16.26 21.11 5.56
N VAL A 209 -17.11 20.08 5.41
CA VAL A 209 -16.75 18.64 5.48
C VAL A 209 -16.02 18.20 4.23
N TYR A 210 -16.35 18.79 3.09
CA TYR A 210 -15.62 18.60 1.83
C TYR A 210 -14.32 19.41 1.77
N ILE A 211 -14.01 20.15 2.83
CA ILE A 211 -12.80 20.96 2.98
C ILE A 211 -11.78 20.15 3.84
N PRO A 212 -10.77 19.49 3.22
CA PRO A 212 -9.88 18.58 3.94
C PRO A 212 -9.11 19.27 5.06
N GLY A 213 -9.28 18.82 6.31
CA GLY A 213 -8.56 19.39 7.45
C GLY A 213 -9.26 20.54 8.18
N TYR A 214 -10.42 21.02 7.69
CA TYR A 214 -11.27 21.95 8.45
C TYR A 214 -11.57 21.42 9.85
N ARG A 215 -11.78 20.09 10.00
CA ARG A 215 -11.98 19.40 11.30
C ARG A 215 -10.87 19.62 12.34
N TYR A 216 -9.68 20.04 11.91
CA TYR A 216 -8.54 20.31 12.80
C TYR A 216 -8.39 21.79 13.15
N LEU A 217 -9.07 22.70 12.41
CA LEU A 217 -9.04 24.12 12.73
C LEU A 217 -9.72 24.35 14.09
N PRO A 218 -9.15 25.19 14.97
CA PRO A 218 -9.66 25.42 16.33
C PRO A 218 -10.86 26.37 16.34
N THR A 219 -11.85 26.15 15.47
CA THR A 219 -13.10 26.92 15.48
C THR A 219 -13.96 26.54 16.70
N LYS A 220 -14.83 27.45 17.14
CA LYS A 220 -15.77 27.21 18.27
C LYS A 220 -16.58 25.92 18.05
N GLY A 221 -17.10 25.72 16.83
CA GLY A 221 -17.84 24.51 16.45
C GLY A 221 -16.97 23.24 16.44
N ASN A 222 -15.74 23.27 15.92
CA ASN A 222 -14.86 22.09 15.90
C ASN A 222 -14.36 21.69 17.29
N ARG A 223 -14.07 22.67 18.16
CA ARG A 223 -13.72 22.40 19.57
C ARG A 223 -14.91 21.75 20.28
N ARG A 224 -16.12 22.26 20.07
CA ARG A 224 -17.34 21.69 20.64
C ARG A 224 -17.60 20.27 20.13
N MET A 225 -17.49 20.01 18.83
CA MET A 225 -17.62 18.66 18.25
C MET A 225 -16.62 17.66 18.85
N LYS A 226 -15.34 18.04 19.01
CA LYS A 226 -14.33 17.17 19.63
C LYS A 226 -14.63 16.89 21.11
N THR A 227 -15.11 17.90 21.82
CA THR A 227 -15.46 17.76 23.24
C THR A 227 -16.65 16.81 23.40
N ALA A 228 -17.73 17.01 22.63
CA ALA A 228 -18.88 16.12 22.62
C ALA A 228 -18.51 14.67 22.24
N ALA A 229 -17.68 14.47 21.20
CA ALA A 229 -17.19 13.14 20.83
C ALA A 229 -16.36 12.48 21.94
N SER A 230 -15.55 13.25 22.68
CA SER A 230 -14.78 12.74 23.82
C SER A 230 -15.66 12.40 25.03
N GLU A 231 -16.69 13.20 25.31
CA GLU A 231 -17.68 12.92 26.37
C GLU A 231 -18.41 11.60 26.09
N ILE A 232 -18.88 11.40 24.86
CA ILE A 232 -19.52 10.13 24.43
C ILE A 232 -18.57 8.94 24.62
N GLN A 233 -17.29 9.09 24.24
CA GLN A 233 -16.30 8.02 24.37
C GLN A 233 -16.02 7.67 25.85
N VAL A 234 -15.98 8.66 26.74
CA VAL A 234 -15.78 8.44 28.18
C VAL A 234 -16.97 7.69 28.78
N ILE A 235 -18.20 8.09 28.47
CA ILE A 235 -19.42 7.44 28.96
C ILE A 235 -19.47 5.98 28.50
N LEU A 236 -19.29 5.73 27.20
CA LEU A 236 -19.33 4.37 26.63
C LEU A 236 -18.22 3.47 27.20
N ARG A 237 -17.01 3.99 27.37
CA ARG A 237 -15.91 3.26 27.99
C ARG A 237 -16.26 2.88 29.43
N GLY A 238 -16.90 3.78 30.19
CA GLY A 238 -17.40 3.50 31.53
C GLY A 238 -18.41 2.35 31.54
N ILE A 239 -19.39 2.37 30.63
CA ILE A 239 -20.43 1.33 30.51
C ILE A 239 -19.82 -0.02 30.13
N VAL A 240 -18.98 -0.07 29.09
CA VAL A 240 -18.36 -1.31 28.60
C VAL A 240 -17.44 -1.91 29.67
N ASN A 241 -16.57 -1.10 30.30
CA ASN A 241 -15.63 -1.60 31.30
C ASN A 241 -16.31 -2.11 32.56
N LYS A 242 -17.37 -1.44 33.04
CA LYS A 242 -18.18 -1.94 34.17
C LYS A 242 -18.75 -3.33 33.86
N ARG A 243 -19.17 -3.55 32.60
CA ARG A 243 -19.81 -4.79 32.15
C ARG A 243 -18.82 -5.93 31.92
N VAL A 244 -17.66 -5.63 31.36
CA VAL A 244 -16.55 -6.59 31.22
C VAL A 244 -16.11 -7.08 32.60
N ARG A 245 -15.90 -6.17 33.57
CA ARG A 245 -15.52 -6.51 34.95
C ARG A 245 -16.58 -7.33 35.69
N ALA A 246 -17.86 -6.99 35.51
CA ALA A 246 -18.95 -7.75 36.12
C ALA A 246 -18.99 -9.20 35.63
N ARG A 247 -18.64 -9.44 34.36
CA ARG A 247 -18.60 -10.76 33.75
C ARG A 247 -17.34 -11.55 34.10
N GLU A 248 -16.18 -10.90 34.17
CA GLU A 248 -14.93 -11.50 34.71
C GLU A 248 -15.10 -11.95 36.16
N ALA A 249 -15.95 -11.26 36.93
CA ALA A 249 -16.34 -11.64 38.28
C ALA A 249 -17.42 -12.75 38.36
N GLY A 250 -17.78 -13.39 37.24
CA GLY A 250 -18.69 -14.54 37.19
C GLY A 250 -20.18 -14.21 37.31
N LYS A 251 -20.59 -12.93 37.17
CA LYS A 251 -22.03 -12.57 37.15
C LYS A 251 -22.71 -13.06 35.87
N ALA A 252 -23.96 -13.49 35.99
CA ALA A 252 -24.77 -13.95 34.87
C ALA A 252 -24.84 -12.90 33.74
N PRO A 253 -24.81 -13.33 32.46
CA PRO A 253 -24.93 -12.40 31.34
C PRO A 253 -26.33 -11.75 31.34
N ASN A 254 -26.38 -10.43 31.17
CA ASN A 254 -27.63 -9.73 30.87
C ASN A 254 -28.03 -10.01 29.42
N ASP A 255 -29.33 -10.25 29.17
CA ASP A 255 -29.90 -10.55 27.84
C ASP A 255 -29.99 -9.34 26.88
N ASP A 256 -29.29 -8.25 27.17
CA ASP A 256 -29.28 -7.06 26.30
C ASP A 256 -28.21 -7.12 25.21
N LEU A 257 -28.34 -6.22 24.22
CA LEU A 257 -27.54 -6.26 23.00
C LEU A 257 -26.02 -6.23 23.28
N LEU A 258 -25.57 -5.49 24.29
CA LEU A 258 -24.17 -5.43 24.69
C LEU A 258 -23.70 -6.73 25.35
N GLY A 259 -24.54 -7.35 26.20
CA GLY A 259 -24.24 -8.65 26.81
C GLY A 259 -24.05 -9.76 25.78
N ILE A 260 -24.95 -9.83 24.80
CA ILE A 260 -24.91 -10.83 23.72
C ILE A 260 -23.74 -10.57 22.75
N LEU A 261 -23.45 -9.31 22.45
CA LEU A 261 -22.28 -8.94 21.63
C LEU A 261 -20.97 -9.37 22.29
N LEU A 262 -20.81 -9.09 23.58
CA LEU A 262 -19.62 -9.49 24.34
C LEU A 262 -19.48 -11.02 24.40
N GLU A 263 -20.59 -11.75 24.49
CA GLU A 263 -20.59 -13.21 24.46
C GLU A 263 -20.15 -13.77 23.11
N SER A 264 -20.74 -13.28 22.03
CA SER A 264 -20.40 -13.72 20.66
C SER A 264 -18.94 -13.39 20.33
N ASN A 265 -18.43 -12.28 20.87
CA ASN A 265 -17.05 -11.87 20.70
C ASN A 265 -16.04 -12.75 21.47
N LEU A 266 -16.39 -13.16 22.70
CA LEU A 266 -15.56 -14.03 23.55
C LEU A 266 -15.60 -15.50 23.11
N GLY A 267 -16.68 -15.95 22.47
CA GLY A 267 -16.79 -17.28 21.87
C GLY A 267 -15.93 -17.49 20.60
N GLN A 268 -15.20 -16.46 20.14
CA GLN A 268 -14.28 -16.58 19.01
C GLN A 268 -12.92 -17.16 19.46
N ALA A 269 -12.29 -17.98 18.61
CA ALA A 269 -10.92 -18.46 18.83
C ALA A 269 -9.94 -17.29 19.08
N LYS A 270 -8.89 -17.52 19.88
CA LYS A 270 -7.92 -16.49 20.30
C LYS A 270 -7.32 -15.78 19.06
N GLY A 271 -7.55 -14.46 18.94
CA GLY A 271 -7.14 -13.63 17.79
C GLY A 271 -8.24 -13.34 16.76
N ASN A 272 -9.37 -14.06 16.80
CA ASN A 272 -10.52 -13.87 15.90
C ASN A 272 -11.64 -13.00 16.47
N GLY A 273 -11.53 -12.52 17.72
CA GLY A 273 -12.46 -11.53 18.31
C GLY A 273 -12.19 -10.08 17.87
N MET A 274 -13.16 -9.20 18.11
CA MET A 274 -13.07 -7.74 18.05
C MET A 274 -12.32 -7.20 19.27
N SER A 275 -11.54 -6.13 19.07
CA SER A 275 -10.90 -5.40 20.17
C SER A 275 -11.94 -4.64 21.00
N THR A 276 -11.59 -4.23 22.23
CA THR A 276 -12.46 -3.39 23.06
C THR A 276 -12.81 -2.06 22.37
N GLU A 277 -11.88 -1.48 21.61
CA GLU A 277 -12.14 -0.27 20.82
C GLU A 277 -13.11 -0.56 19.67
N ASP A 278 -12.95 -1.67 18.96
CA ASP A 278 -13.89 -2.09 17.92
C ASP A 278 -15.29 -2.32 18.49
N VAL A 279 -15.41 -2.96 19.67
CA VAL A 279 -16.70 -3.14 20.37
C VAL A 279 -17.35 -1.79 20.70
N MET A 280 -16.57 -0.82 21.21
CA MET A 280 -17.08 0.53 21.49
C MET A 280 -17.57 1.24 20.23
N GLU A 281 -16.88 1.09 19.10
CA GLU A 281 -17.28 1.68 17.82
C GLU A 281 -18.55 1.04 17.25
N GLU A 282 -18.76 -0.26 17.45
CA GLU A 282 -20.03 -0.92 17.13
C GLU A 282 -21.15 -0.47 18.07
N CYS A 283 -20.89 -0.27 19.37
CA CYS A 283 -21.88 0.28 20.28
C CYS A 283 -22.32 1.69 19.86
N LYS A 284 -21.40 2.60 19.53
CA LYS A 284 -21.71 3.94 19.00
C LYS A 284 -22.62 3.84 17.77
N LEU A 285 -22.33 2.89 16.89
CA LEU A 285 -23.14 2.65 15.71
C LEU A 285 -24.55 2.16 16.06
N PHE A 286 -24.73 1.22 16.99
CA PHE A 286 -26.06 0.74 17.37
C PHE A 286 -26.91 1.84 18.00
N TYR A 287 -26.31 2.69 18.84
CA TYR A 287 -27.01 3.85 19.41
C TYR A 287 -27.49 4.82 18.32
N PHE A 288 -26.64 5.15 17.34
CA PHE A 288 -27.00 6.10 16.27
C PHE A 288 -27.96 5.49 15.23
N ALA A 289 -27.59 4.33 14.68
CA ALA A 289 -28.33 3.71 13.60
C ALA A 289 -29.70 3.19 14.06
N GLY A 290 -29.82 2.71 15.29
CA GLY A 290 -31.08 2.22 15.85
C GLY A 290 -32.07 3.34 16.17
N GLN A 291 -31.62 4.41 16.81
CA GLN A 291 -32.52 5.45 17.31
C GLN A 291 -33.06 6.36 16.19
N GLU A 292 -32.18 6.99 15.41
CA GLU A 292 -32.61 8.03 14.45
C GLU A 292 -33.47 7.43 13.33
N THR A 293 -33.17 6.21 12.89
CA THR A 293 -33.91 5.59 11.78
C THR A 293 -35.28 5.04 12.20
N THR A 294 -35.38 4.39 13.38
CA THR A 294 -36.67 3.89 13.89
C THR A 294 -37.58 5.05 14.31
N SER A 295 -37.05 6.10 14.94
CA SER A 295 -37.84 7.28 15.30
C SER A 295 -38.42 8.00 14.09
N VAL A 296 -37.64 8.16 13.01
CA VAL A 296 -38.13 8.70 11.72
C VAL A 296 -39.28 7.87 11.17
N LEU A 297 -39.15 6.55 11.17
CA LEU A 297 -40.22 5.64 10.75
C LEU A 297 -41.48 5.86 11.60
N LEU A 298 -41.35 5.91 12.92
CA LEU A 298 -42.48 6.12 13.84
C LEU A 298 -43.15 7.48 13.63
N VAL A 299 -42.38 8.56 13.51
CA VAL A 299 -42.91 9.91 13.26
C VAL A 299 -43.72 9.96 11.97
N TRP A 300 -43.17 9.45 10.85
CA TRP A 300 -43.91 9.42 9.59
C TRP A 300 -45.12 8.49 9.64
N THR A 301 -45.04 7.39 10.39
CA THR A 301 -46.19 6.51 10.63
C THR A 301 -47.31 7.24 11.35
N ILE A 302 -46.99 7.96 12.42
CA ILE A 302 -47.95 8.75 13.20
C ILE A 302 -48.57 9.85 12.34
N VAL A 303 -47.75 10.60 11.59
CA VAL A 303 -48.23 11.67 10.69
C VAL A 303 -49.18 11.12 9.63
N LEU A 304 -48.86 9.99 9.01
CA LEU A 304 -49.71 9.38 7.97
C LEU A 304 -50.99 8.78 8.56
N LEU A 305 -50.94 8.11 9.71
CA LEU A 305 -52.14 7.57 10.37
C LEU A 305 -53.07 8.66 10.90
N SER A 306 -52.52 9.83 11.25
CA SER A 306 -53.32 11.00 11.63
C SER A 306 -54.11 11.57 10.46
N HIS A 307 -53.67 11.32 9.21
CA HIS A 307 -54.39 11.69 7.99
C HIS A 307 -55.30 10.56 7.49
N HIS A 308 -54.84 9.30 7.57
CA HIS A 308 -55.56 8.10 7.16
C HIS A 308 -56.23 7.43 8.38
N GLN A 309 -57.31 8.07 8.86
CA GLN A 309 -58.04 7.65 10.05
C GLN A 309 -58.68 6.25 9.93
N ASP A 310 -59.02 5.83 8.70
CA ASP A 310 -59.48 4.48 8.40
C ASP A 310 -58.42 3.41 8.73
N TRP A 311 -57.16 3.67 8.37
CA TRP A 311 -56.04 2.80 8.70
C TRP A 311 -55.67 2.84 10.17
N GLN A 312 -55.81 4.01 10.81
CA GLN A 312 -55.62 4.13 12.25
C GLN A 312 -56.64 3.27 13.01
N ALA A 313 -57.91 3.32 12.60
CA ALA A 313 -58.97 2.50 13.19
C ALA A 313 -58.71 1.00 13.01
N ARG A 314 -58.32 0.56 11.80
CA ARG A 314 -57.96 -0.85 11.53
C ARG A 314 -56.76 -1.32 12.36
N ALA A 315 -55.72 -0.49 12.45
CA ALA A 315 -54.54 -0.80 13.26
C ALA A 315 -54.88 -0.87 14.76
N ARG A 316 -55.72 0.04 15.25
CA ARG A 316 -56.20 0.04 16.64
C ARG A 316 -57.06 -1.18 16.95
N GLU A 317 -57.92 -1.58 16.03
CA GLU A 317 -58.74 -2.78 16.17
C GLU A 317 -57.86 -4.04 16.22
N GLU A 318 -56.88 -4.16 15.33
CA GLU A 318 -55.89 -5.27 15.37
C GLU A 318 -55.17 -5.33 16.73
N VAL A 319 -54.69 -4.19 17.23
CA VAL A 319 -54.00 -4.11 18.53
C VAL A 319 -54.93 -4.54 19.67
N LYS A 320 -56.19 -4.08 19.68
CA LYS A 320 -57.17 -4.46 20.69
C LYS A 320 -57.54 -5.94 20.62
N GLN A 321 -57.64 -6.52 19.42
CA GLN A 321 -57.93 -7.94 19.25
C GLN A 321 -56.79 -8.83 19.73
N VAL A 322 -55.54 -8.45 19.44
CA VAL A 322 -54.36 -9.24 19.80
C VAL A 322 -54.01 -9.11 21.28
N PHE A 323 -54.06 -7.90 21.85
CA PHE A 323 -53.58 -7.64 23.21
C PHE A 323 -54.67 -7.24 24.21
N GLY A 324 -55.78 -6.65 23.76
CA GLY A 324 -56.74 -6.00 24.65
C GLY A 324 -56.05 -4.93 25.51
N ASP A 325 -56.24 -5.02 26.82
CA ASP A 325 -55.57 -4.18 27.83
C ASP A 325 -54.25 -4.78 28.35
N LYS A 326 -53.83 -5.95 27.84
CA LYS A 326 -52.58 -6.61 28.26
C LYS A 326 -51.37 -5.92 27.63
N GLU A 327 -50.23 -6.07 28.30
CA GLU A 327 -48.94 -5.60 27.78
C GLU A 327 -48.56 -6.36 26.49
N PRO A 328 -48.09 -5.66 25.45
CA PRO A 328 -47.66 -6.32 24.23
C PRO A 328 -46.48 -7.29 24.45
N ASP A 329 -46.64 -8.53 24.02
CA ASP A 329 -45.62 -9.58 24.08
C ASP A 329 -45.08 -9.95 22.70
N THR A 330 -44.01 -10.75 22.66
CA THR A 330 -43.35 -11.11 21.40
C THR A 330 -44.28 -11.84 20.42
N GLU A 331 -45.11 -12.75 20.93
CA GLU A 331 -45.98 -13.57 20.11
C GLU A 331 -47.09 -12.72 19.46
N GLY A 332 -47.72 -11.84 20.23
CA GLY A 332 -48.71 -10.91 19.70
C GLY A 332 -48.11 -9.89 18.74
N LEU A 333 -46.89 -9.37 18.98
CA LEU A 333 -46.23 -8.43 18.05
C LEU A 333 -46.00 -9.06 16.66
N ASN A 334 -45.75 -10.36 16.60
CA ASN A 334 -45.62 -11.09 15.33
C ASN A 334 -46.97 -11.25 14.59
N GLN A 335 -48.09 -11.18 15.31
CA GLN A 335 -49.44 -11.30 14.75
C GLN A 335 -49.98 -9.98 14.17
N LEU A 336 -49.35 -8.83 14.46
CA LEU A 336 -49.76 -7.51 13.96
C LEU A 336 -49.48 -7.32 12.45
N LYS A 337 -50.35 -7.88 11.61
CA LYS A 337 -50.24 -7.85 10.14
C LYS A 337 -50.58 -6.48 9.56
N VAL A 338 -51.64 -5.82 10.06
CA VAL A 338 -52.06 -4.48 9.63
C VAL A 338 -50.98 -3.46 9.94
N ILE A 339 -50.43 -3.47 11.16
CA ILE A 339 -49.31 -2.58 11.51
C ILE A 339 -48.07 -2.89 10.65
N THR A 340 -47.76 -4.15 10.38
CA THR A 340 -46.64 -4.51 9.49
C THR A 340 -46.82 -3.92 8.08
N MET A 341 -48.03 -4.04 7.52
CA MET A 341 -48.35 -3.48 6.21
C MET A 341 -48.21 -1.96 6.19
N ILE A 342 -48.70 -1.28 7.24
CA ILE A 342 -48.56 0.17 7.40
C ILE A 342 -47.09 0.57 7.46
N LEU A 343 -46.27 -0.06 8.32
CA LEU A 343 -44.85 0.28 8.46
C LEU A 343 -44.08 0.10 7.15
N TYR A 344 -44.34 -0.97 6.39
CA TYR A 344 -43.72 -1.16 5.07
C TYR A 344 -44.19 -0.14 4.03
N GLU A 345 -45.48 0.23 4.04
CA GLU A 345 -45.99 1.27 3.16
C GLU A 345 -45.54 2.68 3.58
N VAL A 346 -45.16 2.92 4.83
CA VAL A 346 -44.52 4.18 5.27
C VAL A 346 -43.06 4.24 4.82
N LEU A 347 -42.31 3.13 4.95
CA LEU A 347 -40.89 3.05 4.52
C LEU A 347 -40.70 3.28 3.01
N ARG A 348 -41.75 3.08 2.21
CA ARG A 348 -41.73 3.27 0.76
C ARG A 348 -41.62 4.76 0.33
N PRO A 349 -42.55 5.65 0.72
CA PRO A 349 -42.49 7.09 0.49
C PRO A 349 -41.55 7.83 1.45
N TYR A 350 -41.41 7.39 2.71
CA TYR A 350 -40.60 8.04 3.73
C TYR A 350 -39.49 7.10 4.27
N PRO A 351 -38.57 6.60 3.41
CA PRO A 351 -37.46 5.80 3.89
C PRO A 351 -36.53 6.69 4.72
N PRO A 352 -36.08 6.25 5.92
CA PRO A 352 -35.12 7.01 6.70
C PRO A 352 -33.88 7.36 5.88
N VAL A 353 -33.36 6.44 5.06
CA VAL A 353 -32.23 6.70 4.15
C VAL A 353 -32.73 6.86 2.71
N THR A 354 -32.39 7.98 2.06
CA THR A 354 -32.89 8.30 0.71
C THR A 354 -32.13 7.60 -0.42
N HIS A 355 -30.85 7.28 -0.21
CA HIS A 355 -29.97 6.65 -1.20
C HIS A 355 -28.75 5.98 -0.56
N LEU A 356 -28.14 5.03 -1.26
CA LEU A 356 -26.90 4.36 -0.85
C LEU A 356 -25.81 4.59 -1.90
N THR A 357 -24.57 4.85 -1.47
CA THR A 357 -23.44 5.08 -2.39
C THR A 357 -22.38 3.98 -2.31
N ARG A 358 -21.79 3.61 -3.45
CA ARG A 358 -20.65 2.69 -3.59
C ARG A 358 -19.52 3.33 -4.38
N ALA A 359 -18.29 2.91 -4.12
CA ALA A 359 -17.10 3.40 -4.81
C ALA A 359 -16.54 2.35 -5.76
N ILE A 360 -16.06 2.79 -6.93
CA ILE A 360 -15.38 1.95 -7.91
C ILE A 360 -13.89 2.28 -7.86
N HIS A 361 -13.06 1.30 -7.50
CA HIS A 361 -11.61 1.50 -7.36
C HIS A 361 -10.80 1.06 -8.58
N LYS A 362 -11.29 0.06 -9.30
CA LYS A 362 -10.70 -0.49 -10.52
C LYS A 362 -11.75 -0.55 -11.61
N GLU A 363 -11.32 -0.64 -12.86
CA GLU A 363 -12.26 -0.83 -13.97
C GLU A 363 -13.02 -2.15 -13.80
N MET A 364 -14.33 -2.14 -14.02
CA MET A 364 -15.19 -3.31 -13.88
C MET A 364 -16.47 -3.20 -14.69
N LYS A 365 -17.14 -4.33 -14.97
CA LYS A 365 -18.43 -4.37 -15.66
C LYS A 365 -19.59 -4.43 -14.66
N LEU A 366 -20.68 -3.72 -14.99
CA LEU A 366 -21.97 -3.77 -14.31
C LEU A 366 -23.08 -3.77 -15.39
N GLY A 367 -23.69 -4.93 -15.63
CA GLY A 367 -24.46 -5.15 -16.85
C GLY A 367 -23.65 -4.83 -18.11
N ASP A 368 -24.21 -4.03 -19.01
CA ASP A 368 -23.55 -3.58 -20.24
C ASP A 368 -22.60 -2.40 -20.04
N LEU A 369 -22.56 -1.81 -18.84
CA LEU A 369 -21.71 -0.67 -18.52
C LEU A 369 -20.32 -1.12 -18.07
N THR A 370 -19.30 -0.49 -18.62
CA THR A 370 -17.92 -0.56 -18.12
C THR A 370 -17.65 0.67 -17.26
N LEU A 371 -17.37 0.45 -15.98
CA LEU A 371 -17.19 1.50 -14.98
C LEU A 371 -15.70 1.71 -14.70
N PRO A 372 -15.13 2.89 -14.97
CA PRO A 372 -13.71 3.13 -14.73
C PRO A 372 -13.43 3.39 -13.25
N GLY A 373 -12.19 3.14 -12.82
CA GLY A 373 -11.75 3.44 -11.45
C GLY A 373 -11.86 4.94 -11.11
N GLY A 374 -12.48 5.26 -9.98
CA GLY A 374 -12.68 6.63 -9.48
C GLY A 374 -14.09 7.19 -9.64
N VAL A 375 -15.04 6.37 -10.10
CA VAL A 375 -16.47 6.68 -10.21
C VAL A 375 -17.21 6.18 -8.96
N HIS A 376 -18.35 6.79 -8.63
CA HIS A 376 -19.27 6.29 -7.61
C HIS A 376 -20.58 5.77 -8.23
N ILE A 377 -21.23 4.83 -7.55
CA ILE A 377 -22.59 4.38 -7.88
C ILE A 377 -23.53 4.88 -6.77
N SER A 378 -24.68 5.43 -7.15
CA SER A 378 -25.78 5.80 -6.27
C SER A 378 -26.98 4.87 -6.53
N LEU A 379 -27.51 4.27 -5.46
CA LEU A 379 -28.72 3.45 -5.46
C LEU A 379 -29.82 4.30 -4.78
N PRO A 380 -30.72 4.96 -5.54
CA PRO A 380 -31.67 5.91 -4.98
C PRO A 380 -32.91 5.20 -4.44
N ILE A 381 -32.89 4.82 -3.16
CA ILE A 381 -33.98 4.12 -2.46
C ILE A 381 -35.33 4.79 -2.75
N MET A 382 -35.42 6.09 -2.49
CA MET A 382 -36.67 6.85 -2.61
C MET A 382 -37.21 6.92 -4.05
N LEU A 383 -36.34 7.05 -5.05
CA LEU A 383 -36.76 7.11 -6.46
C LEU A 383 -37.25 5.74 -6.94
N VAL A 384 -36.56 4.65 -6.57
CA VAL A 384 -36.96 3.29 -6.96
C VAL A 384 -38.27 2.88 -6.29
N GLN A 385 -38.49 3.27 -5.03
CA GLN A 385 -39.69 2.97 -4.26
C GLN A 385 -40.95 3.73 -4.70
N ARG A 386 -40.81 4.73 -5.57
CA ARG A 386 -41.91 5.51 -6.16
C ARG A 386 -42.02 5.33 -7.69
N ASP A 387 -41.22 4.43 -8.26
CA ASP A 387 -41.23 4.18 -9.70
C ASP A 387 -42.49 3.41 -10.12
N THR A 388 -43.33 4.05 -10.92
CA THR A 388 -44.60 3.47 -11.40
C THR A 388 -44.39 2.20 -12.24
N LYS A 389 -43.22 2.04 -12.89
CA LYS A 389 -42.91 0.81 -13.63
C LYS A 389 -42.78 -0.39 -12.71
N LEU A 390 -42.32 -0.19 -11.48
CA LEU A 390 -42.06 -1.24 -10.48
C LEU A 390 -43.22 -1.43 -9.50
N TRP A 391 -43.95 -0.35 -9.18
CA TRP A 391 -44.96 -0.31 -8.12
C TRP A 391 -46.40 -0.13 -8.62
N GLY A 392 -46.60 0.15 -9.91
CA GLY A 392 -47.93 0.40 -10.50
C GLY A 392 -48.26 1.89 -10.63
N ASN A 393 -49.37 2.21 -11.30
CA ASN A 393 -49.81 3.61 -11.49
C ASN A 393 -50.25 4.27 -10.16
N ASP A 394 -50.66 3.46 -9.20
CA ASP A 394 -51.04 3.86 -7.84
C ASP A 394 -49.82 4.00 -6.91
N ALA A 395 -48.59 4.03 -7.44
CA ALA A 395 -47.36 4.17 -6.63
C ALA A 395 -47.31 5.48 -5.81
N ALA A 396 -48.07 6.51 -6.15
CA ALA A 396 -48.15 7.73 -5.36
C ALA A 396 -49.10 7.61 -4.15
N GLU A 397 -50.03 6.66 -4.18
CA GLU A 397 -51.06 6.47 -3.15
C GLU A 397 -50.50 5.72 -1.93
N PHE A 398 -50.97 6.09 -0.73
CA PHE A 398 -50.70 5.36 0.50
C PHE A 398 -51.63 4.15 0.57
N LYS A 399 -51.10 2.94 0.29
CA LYS A 399 -51.89 1.71 0.16
C LYS A 399 -51.24 0.53 0.89
N PRO A 400 -51.47 0.38 2.21
CA PRO A 400 -50.89 -0.72 2.98
C PRO A 400 -51.22 -2.12 2.47
N GLU A 401 -52.38 -2.37 1.83
CA GLU A 401 -52.74 -3.70 1.31
C GLU A 401 -51.78 -4.24 0.25
N ARG A 402 -50.91 -3.38 -0.32
CA ARG A 402 -49.86 -3.79 -1.25
C ARG A 402 -48.96 -4.88 -0.65
N PHE A 403 -48.81 -4.89 0.69
CA PHE A 403 -47.98 -5.84 1.43
C PHE A 403 -48.75 -7.04 2.01
N LYS A 404 -50.05 -7.19 1.72
CA LYS A 404 -50.92 -8.24 2.32
C LYS A 404 -50.40 -9.66 2.10
N ASP A 405 -49.88 -9.93 0.90
CA ASP A 405 -49.36 -11.24 0.49
C ASP A 405 -47.83 -11.33 0.65
N GLY A 406 -47.25 -10.42 1.42
CA GLY A 406 -45.80 -10.31 1.64
C GLY A 406 -45.07 -9.53 0.56
N LEU A 407 -43.79 -9.26 0.83
CA LEU A 407 -42.95 -8.38 0.01
C LEU A 407 -42.77 -8.88 -1.43
N SER A 408 -42.78 -10.20 -1.63
CA SER A 408 -42.57 -10.83 -2.94
C SER A 408 -43.63 -10.49 -3.98
N LYS A 409 -44.84 -10.13 -3.53
CA LYS A 409 -45.98 -9.76 -4.40
C LYS A 409 -46.28 -8.26 -4.42
N ALA A 410 -45.61 -7.47 -3.57
CA ALA A 410 -45.86 -6.03 -3.43
C ALA A 410 -45.29 -5.19 -4.60
N THR A 411 -44.28 -5.70 -5.30
CA THR A 411 -43.60 -5.03 -6.42
C THR A 411 -43.19 -6.05 -7.48
N LYS A 412 -42.99 -5.59 -8.73
CA LYS A 412 -42.56 -6.45 -9.85
C LYS A 412 -41.18 -7.08 -9.66
N SER A 413 -40.33 -6.52 -8.80
CA SER A 413 -39.03 -7.11 -8.46
C SER A 413 -38.70 -6.86 -6.99
N GLN A 414 -38.42 -7.94 -6.26
CA GLN A 414 -38.23 -7.90 -4.80
C GLN A 414 -37.14 -6.92 -4.33
N VAL A 415 -36.06 -6.79 -5.11
CA VAL A 415 -34.95 -5.88 -4.80
C VAL A 415 -35.33 -4.40 -4.92
N SER A 416 -36.52 -4.08 -5.47
CA SER A 416 -37.02 -2.71 -5.62
C SER A 416 -37.51 -2.11 -4.30
N PHE A 417 -37.67 -2.93 -3.26
CA PHE A 417 -37.92 -2.48 -1.89
C PHE A 417 -36.69 -2.80 -1.04
N PHE A 418 -35.88 -1.79 -0.79
CA PHE A 418 -34.60 -1.94 -0.08
C PHE A 418 -34.32 -0.79 0.91
N PRO A 419 -35.30 -0.37 1.74
CA PRO A 419 -35.06 0.66 2.75
C PRO A 419 -34.04 0.18 3.81
N PHE A 420 -33.91 -1.14 3.95
CA PHE A 420 -32.90 -1.80 4.77
C PHE A 420 -31.74 -2.39 3.94
N ALA A 421 -31.49 -1.90 2.73
CA ALA A 421 -30.64 -2.58 1.74
C ALA A 421 -31.15 -3.99 1.39
N TRP A 422 -30.35 -4.80 0.68
CA TRP A 422 -30.78 -6.13 0.21
C TRP A 422 -29.61 -7.14 0.22
N GLY A 423 -29.94 -8.44 0.25
CA GLY A 423 -28.97 -9.53 0.14
C GLY A 423 -27.95 -9.60 1.30
N PRO A 424 -26.68 -9.96 1.04
CA PRO A 424 -25.64 -10.04 2.08
C PRO A 424 -25.39 -8.72 2.83
N ARG A 425 -25.83 -7.59 2.27
CA ARG A 425 -25.68 -6.24 2.82
C ARG A 425 -26.94 -5.73 3.53
N ILE A 426 -27.98 -6.55 3.69
CA ILE A 426 -29.22 -6.17 4.39
C ILE A 426 -28.93 -5.64 5.81
N CYS A 427 -29.70 -4.69 6.30
CA CYS A 427 -29.50 -4.10 7.62
C CYS A 427 -29.61 -5.20 8.69
N ILE A 428 -28.61 -5.29 9.57
CA ILE A 428 -28.61 -6.31 10.62
C ILE A 428 -29.71 -6.02 11.67
N GLY A 429 -30.06 -4.75 11.85
CA GLY A 429 -31.08 -4.30 12.78
C GLY A 429 -32.51 -4.26 12.21
N GLN A 430 -32.76 -4.80 11.00
CA GLN A 430 -34.11 -4.72 10.40
C GLN A 430 -35.19 -5.32 11.32
N ASN A 431 -34.99 -6.53 11.83
CA ASN A 431 -35.98 -7.19 12.70
C ASN A 431 -36.15 -6.46 14.04
N PHE A 432 -35.05 -5.93 14.57
CA PHE A 432 -35.05 -5.12 15.79
C PHE A 432 -35.91 -3.87 15.59
N ALA A 433 -35.64 -3.08 14.53
CA ALA A 433 -36.37 -1.85 14.24
C ALA A 433 -37.87 -2.10 13.97
N MET A 434 -38.21 -3.18 13.27
CA MET A 434 -39.60 -3.53 13.01
C MET A 434 -40.35 -3.96 14.29
N LEU A 435 -39.70 -4.72 15.19
CA LEU A 435 -40.29 -5.10 16.47
C LEU A 435 -40.44 -3.91 17.43
N GLU A 436 -39.41 -3.07 17.51
CA GLU A 436 -39.44 -1.81 18.28
C GLU A 436 -40.56 -0.89 17.79
N ALA A 437 -40.69 -0.69 16.48
CA ALA A 437 -41.74 0.13 15.90
C ALA A 437 -43.14 -0.44 16.17
N LYS A 438 -43.33 -1.76 16.06
CA LYS A 438 -44.59 -2.43 16.39
C LYS A 438 -44.96 -2.29 17.86
N MET A 439 -43.99 -2.42 18.77
CA MET A 439 -44.18 -2.23 20.21
C MET A 439 -44.66 -0.81 20.50
N ALA A 440 -43.97 0.20 19.97
CA ALA A 440 -44.35 1.59 20.14
C ALA A 440 -45.76 1.87 19.58
N MET A 441 -46.07 1.40 18.38
CA MET A 441 -47.39 1.57 17.78
C MET A 441 -48.49 0.86 18.56
N ALA A 442 -48.24 -0.34 19.09
CA ALA A 442 -49.22 -1.05 19.92
C ALA A 442 -49.55 -0.27 21.19
N LEU A 443 -48.54 0.19 21.93
CA LEU A 443 -48.73 0.98 23.15
C LEU A 443 -49.42 2.32 22.89
N ILE A 444 -49.06 3.02 21.81
CA ILE A 444 -49.68 4.29 21.43
C ILE A 444 -51.15 4.05 21.07
N LEU A 445 -51.46 3.08 20.21
CA LEU A 445 -52.82 2.83 19.73
C LEU A 445 -53.73 2.18 20.79
N GLN A 446 -53.19 1.52 21.81
CA GLN A 446 -53.96 1.10 22.98
C GLN A 446 -54.55 2.33 23.69
N ARG A 447 -53.73 3.36 23.91
CA ARG A 447 -54.05 4.49 24.80
C ARG A 447 -54.60 5.72 24.10
N PHE A 448 -54.17 6.00 22.87
CA PHE A 448 -54.40 7.27 22.20
C PHE A 448 -55.03 7.10 20.82
N SER A 449 -55.90 8.03 20.45
CA SER A 449 -56.22 8.36 19.05
C SER A 449 -55.42 9.59 18.66
N ILE A 450 -54.98 9.64 17.40
CA ILE A 450 -54.03 10.64 16.93
C ILE A 450 -54.65 11.44 15.79
N GLU A 451 -54.56 12.76 15.89
CA GLU A 451 -54.97 13.71 14.85
C GLU A 451 -53.86 14.74 14.62
N LEU A 452 -53.80 15.28 13.40
CA LEU A 452 -52.86 16.36 13.10
C LEU A 452 -53.37 17.67 13.71
N SER A 453 -52.53 18.36 14.47
CA SER A 453 -52.83 19.72 14.93
C SER A 453 -53.11 20.63 13.73
N PRO A 454 -54.09 21.56 13.83
CA PRO A 454 -54.29 22.61 12.83
C PRO A 454 -53.05 23.48 12.56
N SER A 455 -52.10 23.52 13.51
CA SER A 455 -50.83 24.23 13.38
C SER A 455 -49.73 23.41 12.68
N TYR A 456 -49.99 22.16 12.29
CA TYR A 456 -49.00 21.31 11.63
C TYR A 456 -48.68 21.81 10.22
N VAL A 457 -47.39 21.95 9.95
CA VAL A 457 -46.87 22.37 8.64
C VAL A 457 -46.06 21.23 8.04
N HIS A 458 -46.53 20.68 6.92
CA HIS A 458 -45.82 19.57 6.27
C HIS A 458 -44.64 20.10 5.44
N ALA A 459 -43.43 19.86 5.94
CA ALA A 459 -42.19 20.35 5.37
C ALA A 459 -41.07 19.30 5.53
N PRO A 460 -41.09 18.17 4.80
CA PRO A 460 -40.04 17.17 4.92
C PRO A 460 -38.70 17.73 4.42
N GLN A 461 -37.62 17.41 5.10
CA GLN A 461 -36.25 17.79 4.74
C GLN A 461 -35.32 16.58 4.87
N THR A 462 -34.41 16.40 3.91
CA THR A 462 -33.34 15.39 4.02
C THR A 462 -32.05 16.03 4.46
N VAL A 463 -31.39 15.36 5.40
CA VAL A 463 -30.12 15.81 5.94
C VAL A 463 -29.13 14.66 6.02
N VAL A 464 -29.40 13.68 6.88
CA VAL A 464 -28.85 12.31 6.81
C VAL A 464 -30.02 11.34 6.64
N THR A 465 -31.07 11.55 7.43
CA THR A 465 -32.39 10.94 7.25
C THR A 465 -33.46 11.98 6.86
N ILE A 466 -34.69 11.54 6.57
CA ILE A 466 -35.81 12.42 6.21
C ILE A 466 -36.61 12.79 7.47
N HIS A 467 -36.61 14.06 7.86
CA HIS A 467 -37.31 14.56 9.06
C HIS A 467 -38.32 15.66 8.72
N PRO A 468 -39.32 15.94 9.59
CA PRO A 468 -40.08 17.19 9.54
C PRO A 468 -39.14 18.40 9.80
N GLN A 469 -39.30 19.50 9.08
CA GLN A 469 -38.44 20.69 9.20
C GLN A 469 -38.82 21.53 10.43
N PHE A 470 -37.86 21.80 11.32
CA PHE A 470 -38.06 22.59 12.55
C PHE A 470 -37.39 23.99 12.55
N GLU A 471 -36.39 24.28 11.69
CA GLU A 471 -35.74 25.61 11.57
C GLU A 471 -35.27 25.97 10.13
N LYS A 472 -35.09 27.27 9.84
CA LYS A 472 -34.58 27.81 8.55
C LYS A 472 -33.04 27.82 8.52
N MET A 473 -32.45 27.31 7.44
CA MET A 473 -30.99 27.31 7.23
C MET A 473 -30.57 28.40 6.23
N GLU A 474 -29.83 29.41 6.67
CA GLU A 474 -29.23 30.43 5.78
C GLU A 474 -27.79 30.06 5.40
N VAL A 475 -27.46 30.07 4.10
CA VAL A 475 -26.10 29.78 3.60
C VAL A 475 -25.67 30.83 2.57
N SER A 476 -24.58 31.55 2.87
CA SER A 476 -23.99 32.56 1.97
C SER A 476 -22.89 31.99 1.07
N VAL A 477 -23.06 32.17 -0.24
CA VAL A 477 -22.21 31.65 -1.33
C VAL A 477 -20.81 32.30 -1.39
N ALA A 478 -20.63 33.52 -0.84
CA ALA A 478 -19.35 34.23 -0.86
C ALA A 478 -18.29 33.65 0.09
N SER A 479 -18.72 32.95 1.15
CA SER A 479 -17.81 32.31 2.12
C SER A 479 -17.13 31.02 1.59
N VAL A 480 -17.64 30.46 0.48
CA VAL A 480 -17.29 29.13 -0.03
C VAL A 480 -15.99 29.13 -0.83
N THR A 481 -15.73 30.15 -1.64
CA THR A 481 -14.54 30.24 -2.50
C THR A 481 -13.26 30.55 -1.71
N VAL A 482 -13.34 31.46 -0.73
CA VAL A 482 -12.19 31.84 0.11
C VAL A 482 -11.82 30.72 1.10
N SER A 483 -12.81 30.04 1.68
CA SER A 483 -12.58 28.95 2.62
C SER A 483 -11.97 27.70 1.97
N VAL A 484 -12.31 27.40 0.71
CA VAL A 484 -11.75 26.26 -0.03
C VAL A 484 -10.26 26.50 -0.34
N ALA A 485 -9.88 27.70 -0.77
CA ALA A 485 -8.48 28.01 -1.06
C ALA A 485 -7.58 27.95 0.20
N VAL A 486 -8.03 28.57 1.31
CA VAL A 486 -7.28 28.61 2.58
C VAL A 486 -7.03 27.20 3.13
N VAL A 487 -8.01 26.31 3.00
CA VAL A 487 -7.88 24.99 3.60
C VAL A 487 -7.19 23.97 2.69
N VAL A 488 -7.29 24.12 1.36
CA VAL A 488 -6.40 23.38 0.46
C VAL A 488 -4.96 23.71 0.85
N VAL A 489 -4.60 24.99 0.95
CA VAL A 489 -3.26 25.43 1.38
C VAL A 489 -2.91 24.91 2.79
N SER A 490 -3.82 24.99 3.76
CA SER A 490 -3.56 24.53 5.14
C SER A 490 -3.39 23.01 5.25
N TRP A 491 -4.15 22.22 4.50
CA TRP A 491 -3.99 20.77 4.42
C TRP A 491 -2.67 20.39 3.76
N TRP A 492 -2.30 21.12 2.71
CA TRP A 492 -1.00 20.94 2.06
C TRP A 492 0.14 21.26 3.02
N VAL A 493 0.06 22.35 3.78
CA VAL A 493 1.04 22.71 4.80
C VAL A 493 1.10 21.63 5.88
N TRP A 494 -0.02 21.19 6.44
CA TRP A 494 -0.03 20.17 7.50
C TRP A 494 0.49 18.80 7.03
N ARG A 495 0.08 18.33 5.85
CA ARG A 495 0.58 17.05 5.30
C ARG A 495 2.07 17.12 5.00
N THR A 496 2.54 18.28 4.54
CA THR A 496 3.96 18.54 4.32
C THR A 496 4.70 18.56 5.65
N LEU A 497 4.21 19.25 6.68
CA LEU A 497 4.81 19.24 8.02
C LEU A 497 4.82 17.83 8.65
N GLN A 498 3.78 17.04 8.44
CA GLN A 498 3.73 15.64 8.89
C GLN A 498 4.80 14.78 8.23
N TRP A 499 4.96 14.89 6.91
CA TRP A 499 5.94 14.13 6.15
C TRP A 499 7.38 14.63 6.36
N VAL A 500 7.59 15.95 6.35
CA VAL A 500 8.90 16.60 6.42
C VAL A 500 9.41 16.70 7.85
N TRP A 501 8.57 16.78 8.88
CA TRP A 501 9.04 17.06 10.23
C TRP A 501 8.51 16.10 11.28
N PHE A 502 7.19 16.01 11.47
CA PHE A 502 6.63 15.29 12.62
C PHE A 502 6.87 13.79 12.57
N LYS A 503 6.64 13.13 11.42
CA LYS A 503 6.86 11.69 11.28
C LYS A 503 8.35 11.33 11.44
N PRO A 504 9.30 11.96 10.72
CA PRO A 504 10.74 11.73 10.94
C PRO A 504 11.14 11.94 12.41
N LYS A 505 10.74 13.04 13.05
CA LYS A 505 11.08 13.30 14.47
C LYS A 505 10.43 12.33 15.45
N THR A 506 9.29 11.73 15.11
CA THR A 506 8.65 10.70 15.93
C THR A 506 9.41 9.38 15.81
N LEU A 507 9.79 8.99 14.59
CA LEU A 507 10.62 7.81 14.36
C LEU A 507 12.01 7.97 15.00
N GLU A 508 12.62 9.15 14.90
CA GLU A 508 13.90 9.44 15.56
C GLU A 508 13.82 9.20 17.08
N ARG A 509 12.80 9.78 17.73
CA ARG A 509 12.57 9.59 19.18
C ARG A 509 12.32 8.13 19.53
N TYR A 510 11.59 7.41 18.68
CA TYR A 510 11.28 6.00 18.89
C TYR A 510 12.54 5.11 18.80
N LEU A 511 13.42 5.35 17.82
CA LEU A 511 14.67 4.61 17.68
C LEU A 511 15.63 4.93 18.83
N ARG A 512 15.78 6.21 19.20
CA ARG A 512 16.64 6.62 20.33
C ARG A 512 16.18 6.03 21.68
N ARG A 513 14.87 5.87 21.90
CA ARG A 513 14.32 5.23 23.11
C ARG A 513 14.71 3.76 23.24
N GLN A 514 15.02 3.09 22.14
CA GLN A 514 15.50 1.71 22.12
C GLN A 514 17.02 1.61 22.21
N GLY A 515 17.72 2.71 22.54
CA GLY A 515 19.17 2.73 22.66
C GLY A 515 19.92 2.85 21.33
N LEU A 516 19.22 2.96 20.19
CA LEU A 516 19.89 3.12 18.90
C LEU A 516 20.47 4.52 18.75
N ALA A 517 21.76 4.59 18.44
CA ALA A 517 22.47 5.81 18.12
C ALA A 517 22.40 6.13 16.61
N GLY A 518 22.42 7.42 16.28
CA GLY A 518 22.36 7.90 14.90
C GLY A 518 22.29 9.42 14.82
N THR A 519 22.37 9.94 13.60
CA THR A 519 22.37 11.38 13.34
C THR A 519 20.98 11.99 13.60
N PRO A 520 20.93 13.27 14.02
CA PRO A 520 19.67 13.99 14.12
C PRO A 520 19.08 14.20 12.73
N TYR A 521 17.76 14.08 12.63
CA TYR A 521 17.08 14.26 11.35
C TYR A 521 17.24 15.69 10.81
N THR A 522 17.72 15.81 9.57
CA THR A 522 17.75 17.05 8.78
C THR A 522 16.62 17.05 7.74
N PRO A 523 15.76 18.08 7.68
CA PRO A 523 14.57 18.10 6.82
C PRO A 523 14.83 17.80 5.34
N LEU A 524 13.92 17.03 4.72
CA LEU A 524 13.88 16.60 3.32
C LEU A 524 15.04 15.74 2.83
N VAL A 525 16.26 16.11 3.17
CA VAL A 525 17.49 15.52 2.62
C VAL A 525 18.05 14.44 3.55
N GLY A 526 17.80 14.54 4.86
CA GLY A 526 18.43 13.65 5.84
C GLY A 526 19.95 13.75 5.73
N ASP A 527 20.61 12.61 5.58
CA ASP A 527 22.07 12.52 5.47
C ASP A 527 22.56 12.47 4.02
N LEU A 528 21.66 12.50 3.03
CA LEU A 528 22.01 12.31 1.62
C LEU A 528 23.10 13.27 1.13
N LYS A 529 22.97 14.56 1.46
CA LYS A 529 23.96 15.58 1.05
C LYS A 529 25.34 15.29 1.64
N ARG A 530 25.40 14.88 2.90
CA ARG A 530 26.66 14.54 3.59
C ARG A 530 27.28 13.26 3.02
N ASN A 531 26.44 12.26 2.75
CA ASN A 531 26.89 11.03 2.08
C ASN A 531 27.50 11.35 0.71
N PHE A 532 26.82 12.15 -0.13
CA PHE A 532 27.35 12.53 -1.44
C PHE A 532 28.56 13.46 -1.39
N SER A 533 28.65 14.38 -0.43
CA SER A 533 29.84 15.22 -0.29
C SER A 533 31.05 14.39 0.09
N MET A 534 30.89 13.43 1.02
CA MET A 534 31.98 12.52 1.40
C MET A 534 32.37 11.58 0.26
N LEU A 535 31.41 11.10 -0.53
CA LEU A 535 31.71 10.33 -1.74
C LEU A 535 32.45 11.18 -2.79
N ALA A 536 32.05 12.42 -3.01
CA ALA A 536 32.73 13.32 -3.93
C ALA A 536 34.17 13.65 -3.47
N GLU A 537 34.36 13.86 -2.17
CA GLU A 537 35.68 14.06 -1.56
C GLU A 537 36.54 12.80 -1.69
N ALA A 538 36.00 11.63 -1.35
CA ALA A 538 36.68 10.35 -1.53
C ALA A 538 37.08 10.10 -2.99
N ARG A 539 36.21 10.45 -3.95
CA ARG A 539 36.48 10.33 -5.40
C ARG A 539 37.56 11.27 -5.91
N SER A 540 37.85 12.36 -5.20
CA SER A 540 38.75 13.42 -5.68
C SER A 540 40.22 13.01 -5.73
N LYS A 541 40.63 11.99 -4.97
CA LYS A 541 42.03 11.51 -4.91
C LYS A 541 42.06 9.99 -4.99
N PRO A 542 42.96 9.37 -5.76
CA PRO A 542 43.14 7.92 -5.73
C PRO A 542 43.74 7.44 -4.39
N ILE A 543 43.72 6.14 -4.16
CA ILE A 543 44.32 5.46 -2.99
C ILE A 543 45.38 4.47 -3.46
N LYS A 544 46.17 3.89 -2.55
CA LYS A 544 47.07 2.77 -2.91
C LYS A 544 46.28 1.47 -2.98
N LEU A 545 46.73 0.53 -3.79
CA LEU A 545 46.08 -0.79 -3.91
C LEU A 545 46.09 -1.57 -2.58
N THR A 546 47.11 -1.35 -1.74
CA THR A 546 47.21 -1.95 -0.40
C THR A 546 46.28 -1.31 0.65
N ASP A 547 45.65 -0.17 0.34
CA ASP A 547 44.80 0.53 1.30
C ASP A 547 43.41 -0.14 1.37
N ASP A 548 42.78 -0.11 2.55
CA ASP A 548 41.37 -0.48 2.67
C ASP A 548 40.51 0.48 1.83
N ILE A 549 39.72 -0.08 0.90
CA ILE A 549 38.86 0.70 0.02
C ILE A 549 37.59 1.20 0.72
N THR A 550 37.25 0.68 1.91
CA THR A 550 36.01 1.00 2.64
C THR A 550 35.81 2.51 2.87
N PRO A 551 36.83 3.28 3.30
CA PRO A 551 36.73 4.73 3.42
C PRO A 551 36.49 5.44 2.08
N ARG A 552 36.79 4.81 0.95
CA ARG A 552 36.53 5.37 -0.39
C ARG A 552 35.13 5.02 -0.89
N VAL A 553 34.73 3.76 -0.77
CA VAL A 553 33.49 3.20 -1.36
C VAL A 553 32.27 3.54 -0.51
N VAL A 554 32.39 3.47 0.82
CA VAL A 554 31.30 3.75 1.77
C VAL A 554 31.74 4.68 2.91
N PRO A 555 32.29 5.88 2.60
CA PRO A 555 32.87 6.80 3.59
C PRO A 555 31.90 7.17 4.71
N TYR A 556 30.66 7.48 4.34
CA TYR A 556 29.65 7.94 5.30
C TYR A 556 29.14 6.81 6.20
N PRO A 557 28.68 5.64 5.69
CA PRO A 557 28.36 4.50 6.56
C PRO A 557 29.51 4.10 7.49
N LEU A 558 30.76 4.12 7.01
CA LEU A 558 31.94 3.82 7.85
C LEU A 558 32.12 4.85 8.97
N GLN A 559 32.00 6.15 8.68
CA GLN A 559 32.06 7.19 9.70
C GLN A 559 30.96 7.00 10.75
N MET A 560 29.75 6.64 10.33
CA MET A 560 28.62 6.42 11.24
C MET A 560 28.82 5.18 12.11
N LEU A 561 29.36 4.10 11.56
CA LEU A 561 29.77 2.93 12.35
C LEU A 561 30.79 3.32 13.43
N LYS A 562 31.83 4.09 13.08
CA LYS A 562 32.88 4.50 14.04
C LYS A 562 32.37 5.46 15.13
N THR A 563 31.37 6.28 14.83
CA THR A 563 30.88 7.33 15.75
C THR A 563 29.66 6.92 16.56
N HIS A 564 28.81 6.04 16.02
CA HIS A 564 27.54 5.65 16.62
C HIS A 564 27.38 4.14 16.79
N GLY A 565 28.10 3.32 16.02
CA GLY A 565 28.09 1.86 16.15
C GLY A 565 29.17 1.29 17.08
N MET A 566 30.05 2.14 17.61
CA MET A 566 31.08 1.81 18.60
C MET A 566 30.94 2.79 19.76
N VAL A 567 30.39 2.36 20.90
CA VAL A 567 30.36 3.20 22.10
C VAL A 567 31.80 3.27 22.66
N PRO A 568 32.38 4.46 22.92
CA PRO A 568 33.77 4.56 23.38
C PRO A 568 33.92 3.98 24.80
N GLY A 569 34.57 2.82 24.90
CA GLY A 569 35.30 2.46 26.12
C GLY A 569 36.54 3.34 26.17
N TRP A 570 36.61 4.25 27.15
CA TRP A 570 37.80 5.06 27.38
C TRP A 570 39.02 4.14 27.62
N HIS A 571 40.03 4.23 26.75
CA HIS A 571 41.38 3.79 27.10
C HIS A 571 41.93 4.74 28.16
N LEU A 572 41.85 4.33 29.43
CA LEU A 572 42.50 5.03 30.55
C LEU A 572 43.72 4.24 31.00
N ASP A 573 44.83 4.96 31.10
CA ASP A 573 46.17 4.49 31.47
C ASP A 573 46.18 3.71 32.81
N SER A 574 46.98 2.65 32.83
CA SER A 574 47.09 1.64 33.91
C SER A 574 47.62 2.19 35.25
N SER A 575 48.07 3.43 35.28
CA SER A 575 48.65 4.11 36.45
C SER A 575 47.62 4.54 37.51
N VAL A 576 46.32 4.59 37.18
CA VAL A 576 45.26 5.09 38.07
C VAL A 576 44.67 4.00 39.01
N PHE A 577 44.97 2.72 38.77
CA PHE A 577 44.29 1.59 39.44
C PHE A 577 44.87 1.13 40.78
N LYS A 578 45.72 1.91 41.46
CA LYS A 578 46.30 1.48 42.76
C LYS A 578 45.44 1.77 44.00
N THR A 579 44.34 2.54 43.91
CA THR A 579 43.74 3.08 45.15
C THR A 579 42.28 2.68 45.44
N VAL A 580 41.56 1.97 44.57
CA VAL A 580 40.14 1.64 44.88
C VAL A 580 39.79 0.19 44.55
N LYS A 581 39.95 -0.68 45.55
CA LYS A 581 39.55 -2.11 45.53
C LYS A 581 38.04 -2.36 45.64
N ARG A 582 37.20 -1.32 45.54
CA ARG A 582 35.77 -1.38 45.93
C ARG A 582 34.76 -1.27 44.77
N PHE A 583 35.21 -1.26 43.52
CA PHE A 583 34.32 -1.18 42.33
C PHE A 583 34.44 -2.38 41.38
N GLN A 584 34.92 -3.53 41.86
CA GLN A 584 35.07 -4.74 41.02
C GLN A 584 33.74 -5.46 40.73
N LEU A 585 32.66 -5.11 41.42
CA LEU A 585 31.32 -5.71 41.25
C LEU A 585 30.37 -4.91 40.35
N LEU A 586 30.71 -3.69 39.93
CA LEU A 586 29.90 -2.90 38.99
C LEU A 586 30.37 -2.99 37.52
N TYR A 587 31.48 -3.71 37.27
CA TYR A 587 32.09 -3.85 35.94
C TYR A 587 31.52 -5.04 35.13
N LEU A 588 30.50 -5.74 35.66
CA LEU A 588 29.84 -6.89 35.04
C LEU A 588 28.50 -6.56 34.37
N TYR A 589 28.18 -5.29 34.17
CA TYR A 589 27.21 -4.88 33.14
C TYR A 589 27.98 -4.62 31.86
N VAL A 590 28.26 -5.70 31.12
CA VAL A 590 28.83 -5.63 29.78
C VAL A 590 27.86 -4.81 28.92
N VAL A 591 28.23 -3.55 28.64
CA VAL A 591 27.65 -2.80 27.53
C VAL A 591 28.11 -3.53 26.27
N GLU A 592 27.24 -4.39 25.73
CA GLU A 592 27.43 -4.98 24.41
C GLU A 592 27.64 -3.85 23.40
N THR A 593 28.73 -3.92 22.65
CA THR A 593 29.07 -2.96 21.61
C THR A 593 27.95 -2.91 20.57
N GLY A 594 27.13 -1.85 20.62
CA GLY A 594 25.99 -1.69 19.73
C GLY A 594 26.41 -1.44 18.28
N ARG A 595 26.75 -2.50 17.53
CA ARG A 595 27.09 -2.52 16.09
C ARG A 595 25.93 -2.11 15.16
N THR A 596 24.83 -1.63 15.73
CA THR A 596 23.61 -1.23 15.04
C THR A 596 23.38 0.27 15.24
N PHE A 597 23.33 1.01 14.14
CA PHE A 597 23.12 2.46 14.13
C PHE A 597 22.14 2.85 13.02
N TYR A 598 21.54 4.04 13.09
CA TYR A 598 20.66 4.52 12.04
C TYR A 598 21.19 5.78 11.34
N THR A 599 20.90 5.87 10.04
CA THR A 599 21.15 7.04 9.17
C THR A 599 19.86 7.46 8.48
N TRP A 600 19.85 8.58 7.76
CA TRP A 600 18.67 9.12 7.09
C TRP A 600 18.77 9.09 5.57
N LEU A 601 17.84 8.39 4.94
CA LEU A 601 17.58 8.42 3.51
C LEU A 601 16.39 9.35 3.23
N GLY A 602 16.68 10.64 3.04
CA GLY A 602 15.63 11.67 3.00
C GLY A 602 14.85 11.68 4.33
N PRO A 603 13.51 11.63 4.32
CA PRO A 603 12.68 11.58 5.54
C PRO A 603 12.56 10.18 6.16
N ILE A 604 13.26 9.17 5.64
CA ILE A 604 13.14 7.78 6.07
C ILE A 604 14.40 7.38 6.83
N PRO A 605 14.29 6.93 8.09
CA PRO A 605 15.44 6.40 8.81
C PRO A 605 15.78 4.98 8.30
N THR A 606 17.07 4.72 8.14
CA THR A 606 17.65 3.45 7.70
C THR A 606 18.54 2.91 8.81
N ILE A 607 18.16 1.75 9.35
CA ILE A 607 18.86 1.06 10.44
C ILE A 607 19.88 0.11 9.82
N ASN A 608 21.16 0.25 10.14
CA ASN A 608 22.24 -0.57 9.60
C ASN A 608 22.50 -1.72 10.56
N ILE A 609 22.39 -2.96 10.06
CA ILE A 609 22.49 -4.18 10.85
C ILE A 609 23.71 -4.97 10.41
N MET A 610 24.61 -5.24 11.35
CA MET A 610 25.85 -5.99 11.12
C MET A 610 25.90 -7.33 11.87
N ASP A 611 24.97 -7.58 12.78
CA ASP A 611 24.89 -8.84 13.52
C ASP A 611 24.49 -10.01 12.59
N PRO A 612 25.30 -11.09 12.48
CA PRO A 612 25.02 -12.19 11.56
C PRO A 612 23.69 -12.92 11.81
N GLU A 613 23.22 -13.03 13.06
CA GLU A 613 21.94 -13.70 13.37
C GLU A 613 20.75 -12.81 12.98
N GLN A 614 20.82 -11.50 13.20
CA GLN A 614 19.81 -10.56 12.70
C GLN A 614 19.80 -10.52 11.17
N ILE A 615 20.96 -10.52 10.51
CA ILE A 615 21.07 -10.60 9.04
C ILE A 615 20.39 -11.88 8.52
N LYS A 616 20.66 -13.03 9.16
CA LYS A 616 20.03 -14.32 8.84
C LYS A 616 18.52 -14.28 9.02
N GLU A 617 18.03 -13.69 10.11
CA GLU A 617 16.59 -13.50 10.36
C GLU A 617 15.94 -12.66 9.25
N VAL A 618 16.58 -11.56 8.83
CA VAL A 618 16.10 -10.70 7.74
C VAL A 618 15.99 -11.46 6.42
N PHE A 619 16.96 -12.33 6.10
CA PHE A 619 16.91 -13.15 4.89
C PHE A 619 15.87 -14.27 4.94
N ASN A 620 15.52 -14.78 6.13
CA ASN A 620 14.52 -15.85 6.29
C ASN A 620 13.08 -15.31 6.26
N LYS A 621 12.82 -14.12 6.78
CA LYS A 621 11.47 -13.51 6.84
C LYS A 621 11.15 -12.67 5.60
N VAL A 622 11.20 -13.29 4.41
CA VAL A 622 11.12 -12.61 3.10
C VAL A 622 9.80 -11.88 2.80
N TYR A 623 8.72 -12.19 3.52
CA TYR A 623 7.42 -11.52 3.40
C TYR A 623 7.30 -10.29 4.31
N ASP A 624 8.02 -10.27 5.42
CA ASP A 624 8.05 -9.15 6.36
C ASP A 624 9.10 -8.11 5.94
N PHE A 625 10.29 -8.56 5.53
CA PHE A 625 11.37 -7.72 5.03
C PHE A 625 11.33 -7.63 3.50
N GLN A 626 10.52 -6.71 3.00
CA GLN A 626 10.33 -6.50 1.55
C GLN A 626 11.41 -5.58 0.97
N LYS A 627 11.56 -5.55 -0.36
CA LYS A 627 12.52 -4.66 -1.02
C LYS A 627 12.05 -3.19 -0.96
N VAL A 628 13.01 -2.28 -1.06
CA VAL A 628 12.72 -0.83 -1.00
C VAL A 628 12.24 -0.32 -2.36
N HIS A 629 11.07 0.35 -2.38
CA HIS A 629 10.47 0.96 -3.59
C HIS A 629 10.55 2.50 -3.61
N THR A 630 11.43 3.05 -2.78
CA THR A 630 11.55 4.49 -2.49
C THR A 630 12.05 5.31 -3.69
N PHE A 631 12.69 4.67 -4.68
CA PHE A 631 13.18 5.31 -5.90
C PHE A 631 12.58 4.63 -7.15
N PRO A 632 11.38 5.08 -7.60
CA PRO A 632 10.69 4.46 -8.73
C PRO A 632 11.50 4.45 -10.02
N LEU A 633 12.45 5.38 -10.18
CA LEU A 633 13.31 5.47 -11.35
C LEU A 633 14.27 4.28 -11.49
N ALA A 634 14.71 3.64 -10.40
CA ALA A 634 15.61 2.49 -10.46
C ALA A 634 14.99 1.31 -11.23
N ARG A 635 13.65 1.19 -11.22
CA ARG A 635 12.91 0.18 -11.99
C ARG A 635 13.01 0.36 -13.51
N LEU A 636 13.48 1.51 -13.99
CA LEU A 636 13.70 1.74 -15.43
C LEU A 636 14.92 0.98 -15.96
N ILE A 637 15.91 0.69 -15.10
CA ILE A 637 17.10 -0.10 -15.46
C ILE A 637 16.73 -1.56 -15.57
N ALA A 638 16.14 -2.09 -14.49
CA ALA A 638 15.65 -3.45 -14.38
C ALA A 638 14.57 -3.52 -13.28
N ALA A 639 13.43 -4.14 -13.57
CA ALA A 639 12.42 -4.46 -12.56
C ALA A 639 12.54 -5.92 -12.11
N GLY A 640 12.04 -6.89 -12.89
CA GLY A 640 12.13 -8.35 -12.68
C GLY A 640 12.12 -8.87 -11.23
N LEU A 641 12.74 -10.03 -11.03
CA LEU A 641 12.98 -10.62 -9.70
C LEU A 641 13.69 -9.68 -8.73
N VAL A 642 14.50 -8.73 -9.23
CA VAL A 642 15.24 -7.78 -8.39
C VAL A 642 14.32 -6.78 -7.70
N SER A 643 13.08 -6.57 -8.16
CA SER A 643 12.13 -5.61 -7.58
C SER A 643 10.79 -6.21 -7.10
N TYR A 644 10.52 -7.49 -7.35
CA TYR A 644 9.27 -8.11 -6.91
C TYR A 644 9.31 -8.60 -5.46
N ASP A 645 8.13 -8.60 -4.82
CA ASP A 645 7.89 -9.07 -3.45
C ASP A 645 6.61 -9.91 -3.39
N GLY A 646 6.39 -10.63 -2.28
CA GLY A 646 5.21 -11.45 -2.04
C GLY A 646 5.01 -12.53 -3.10
N ASP A 647 3.74 -12.79 -3.43
CA ASP A 647 3.34 -13.88 -4.34
C ASP A 647 3.86 -13.67 -5.76
N LYS A 648 3.99 -12.41 -6.21
CA LYS A 648 4.57 -12.11 -7.52
C LYS A 648 6.03 -12.58 -7.59
N TRP A 649 6.83 -12.30 -6.56
CA TRP A 649 8.19 -12.80 -6.51
C TRP A 649 8.26 -14.33 -6.43
N ALA A 650 7.45 -14.94 -5.56
CA ALA A 650 7.44 -16.40 -5.41
C ALA A 650 7.10 -17.10 -6.74
N LYS A 651 6.11 -16.59 -7.47
CA LYS A 651 5.72 -17.07 -8.80
C LYS A 651 6.87 -16.98 -9.81
N HIS A 652 7.44 -15.78 -9.96
CA HIS A 652 8.53 -15.57 -10.92
C HIS A 652 9.76 -16.41 -10.57
N ARG A 653 10.12 -16.49 -9.28
CA ARG A 653 11.29 -17.24 -8.83
C ARG A 653 11.12 -18.73 -9.13
N ARG A 654 9.92 -19.28 -8.92
CA ARG A 654 9.60 -20.67 -9.25
C ARG A 654 9.74 -20.96 -10.74
N ILE A 655 9.26 -20.07 -11.62
CA ILE A 655 9.29 -20.28 -13.08
C ILE A 655 10.71 -20.10 -13.64
N ILE A 656 11.52 -19.20 -13.07
CA ILE A 656 12.87 -18.90 -13.58
C ILE A 656 13.92 -19.89 -13.04
N ASN A 657 13.76 -20.40 -11.81
CA ASN A 657 14.73 -21.29 -11.16
C ASN A 657 15.26 -22.44 -12.04
N PRO A 658 14.42 -23.19 -12.80
CA PRO A 658 14.90 -24.30 -13.63
C PRO A 658 15.97 -23.89 -14.65
N ALA A 659 15.91 -22.66 -15.19
CA ALA A 659 16.87 -22.15 -16.16
C ALA A 659 18.28 -21.97 -15.57
N PHE A 660 18.39 -21.84 -14.24
CA PHE A 660 19.64 -21.64 -13.52
C PHE A 660 20.09 -22.88 -12.72
N HIS A 661 19.49 -24.04 -12.98
CA HIS A 661 20.00 -25.31 -12.46
C HIS A 661 21.35 -25.64 -13.10
N LEU A 662 22.26 -26.23 -12.32
CA LEU A 662 23.62 -26.51 -12.76
C LEU A 662 23.65 -27.31 -14.08
N GLU A 663 22.76 -28.31 -14.22
CA GLU A 663 22.61 -29.14 -15.43
C GLU A 663 22.32 -28.31 -16.68
N LYS A 664 21.46 -27.29 -16.59
CA LYS A 664 21.14 -26.39 -17.70
C LYS A 664 22.26 -25.41 -18.00
N ILE A 665 22.95 -24.92 -16.96
CA ILE A 665 24.12 -24.05 -17.13
C ILE A 665 25.26 -24.80 -17.83
N LYS A 666 25.41 -26.13 -17.64
CA LYS A 666 26.45 -26.91 -18.34
C LYS A 666 26.32 -26.78 -19.87
N ASN A 667 25.10 -26.72 -20.39
CA ASN A 667 24.84 -26.58 -21.83
C ASN A 667 25.28 -25.21 -22.38
N MET A 668 25.49 -24.22 -21.50
CA MET A 668 25.89 -22.86 -21.86
C MET A 668 27.40 -22.67 -21.85
N VAL A 669 28.17 -23.62 -21.31
CA VAL A 669 29.64 -23.53 -21.22
C VAL A 669 30.35 -23.35 -22.56
N PRO A 670 29.92 -23.98 -23.68
CA PRO A 670 30.50 -23.69 -24.99
C PRO A 670 30.37 -22.21 -25.41
N ALA A 671 29.25 -21.57 -25.07
CA ALA A 671 29.07 -20.14 -25.32
C ALA A 671 29.93 -19.26 -24.40
N PHE A 672 30.18 -19.70 -23.15
CA PHE A 672 31.16 -19.05 -22.27
C PHE A 672 32.55 -19.08 -22.90
N HIS A 673 32.98 -20.28 -23.31
CA HIS A 673 34.28 -20.49 -23.94
C HIS A 673 34.43 -19.61 -25.18
N GLN A 674 33.48 -19.66 -26.10
CA GLN A 674 33.49 -18.86 -27.33
C GLN A 674 33.67 -17.37 -27.05
N SER A 675 32.83 -16.81 -26.17
CA SER A 675 32.86 -15.38 -25.83
C SER A 675 34.18 -14.95 -25.19
N CYS A 676 34.74 -15.80 -24.31
CA CYS A 676 36.02 -15.53 -23.66
C CYS A 676 37.20 -15.65 -24.63
N SER A 677 37.22 -16.69 -25.45
CA SER A 677 38.30 -16.98 -26.40
C SER A 677 38.44 -15.93 -27.49
N GLU A 678 37.34 -15.30 -27.92
CA GLU A 678 37.38 -14.18 -28.87
C GLU A 678 38.21 -13.00 -28.33
N ILE A 679 37.91 -12.53 -27.11
CA ILE A 679 38.61 -11.39 -26.49
C ILE A 679 40.04 -11.78 -26.06
N VAL A 680 40.24 -12.97 -25.50
CA VAL A 680 41.59 -13.48 -25.17
C VAL A 680 42.46 -13.59 -26.44
N GLY A 681 41.87 -14.00 -27.57
CA GLY A 681 42.55 -14.05 -28.86
C GLY A 681 42.88 -12.67 -29.44
N GLU A 682 42.03 -11.65 -29.21
CA GLU A 682 42.34 -10.26 -29.54
C GLU A 682 43.54 -9.75 -28.73
N TRP A 683 43.56 -10.03 -27.41
CA TRP A 683 44.70 -9.70 -26.57
C TRP A 683 45.97 -10.45 -27.00
N ASP A 684 45.85 -11.71 -27.44
CA ASP A 684 47.01 -12.51 -27.89
C ASP A 684 47.66 -11.91 -29.15
N LYS A 685 46.85 -11.44 -30.09
CA LYS A 685 47.32 -10.72 -31.28
C LYS A 685 48.01 -9.41 -30.89
N LEU A 686 47.38 -8.62 -30.02
CA LEU A 686 47.92 -7.33 -29.56
C LEU A 686 49.28 -7.46 -28.85
N VAL A 687 49.46 -8.52 -28.05
CA VAL A 687 50.74 -8.80 -27.36
C VAL A 687 51.78 -9.35 -28.33
N SER A 688 51.39 -10.20 -29.27
CA SER A 688 52.30 -10.78 -30.26
C SER A 688 52.91 -9.74 -31.19
N ASP A 689 52.15 -8.68 -31.52
CA ASP A 689 52.60 -7.59 -32.40
C ASP A 689 53.63 -6.65 -31.73
N LYS A 690 53.84 -6.72 -30.41
CA LYS A 690 54.64 -5.75 -29.62
C LYS A 690 55.77 -6.38 -28.78
N GLU A 691 56.44 -7.41 -29.30
CA GLU A 691 57.63 -8.00 -28.66
C GLU A 691 57.36 -8.56 -27.24
N SER A 692 56.39 -9.49 -27.13
CA SER A 692 56.10 -10.38 -25.97
C SER A 692 55.39 -9.80 -24.74
N SER A 693 55.28 -8.47 -24.60
CA SER A 693 54.46 -7.83 -23.56
C SER A 693 53.73 -6.58 -24.05
N CYS A 694 52.54 -6.30 -23.51
CA CYS A 694 51.75 -5.12 -23.88
C CYS A 694 50.92 -4.60 -22.70
N GLU A 695 50.89 -3.28 -22.53
CA GLU A 695 49.92 -2.64 -21.63
C GLU A 695 48.53 -2.63 -22.28
N VAL A 696 47.56 -3.18 -21.56
CA VAL A 696 46.16 -3.30 -22.00
C VAL A 696 45.25 -2.86 -20.86
N ASP A 697 44.34 -1.93 -21.12
CA ASP A 697 43.19 -1.71 -20.23
C ASP A 697 42.23 -2.89 -20.39
N VAL A 698 42.23 -3.77 -19.39
CA VAL A 698 41.43 -5.00 -19.46
C VAL A 698 39.94 -4.75 -19.23
N TRP A 699 39.56 -3.60 -18.65
CA TRP A 699 38.17 -3.33 -18.25
C TRP A 699 37.19 -3.37 -19.43
N PRO A 700 37.40 -2.67 -20.56
CA PRO A 700 36.51 -2.75 -21.72
C PRO A 700 36.39 -4.17 -22.29
N GLY A 701 37.49 -4.93 -22.34
CA GLY A 701 37.46 -6.32 -22.83
C GLY A 701 36.63 -7.22 -21.92
N LEU A 702 36.77 -7.10 -20.61
CA LEU A 702 35.95 -7.84 -19.64
C LEU A 702 34.47 -7.47 -19.71
N VAL A 703 34.14 -6.19 -19.97
CA VAL A 703 32.76 -5.74 -20.23
C VAL A 703 32.22 -6.48 -21.45
N SER A 704 32.97 -6.51 -22.55
CA SER A 704 32.59 -7.23 -23.77
C SER A 704 32.42 -8.73 -23.56
N ILE A 705 33.32 -9.40 -22.83
CA ILE A 705 33.20 -10.84 -22.50
C ILE A 705 31.86 -11.10 -21.83
N THR A 706 31.61 -10.41 -20.71
CA THR A 706 30.42 -10.69 -19.89
C THR A 706 29.11 -10.27 -20.58
N ALA A 707 29.15 -9.23 -21.42
CA ALA A 707 28.04 -8.82 -22.25
C ALA A 707 27.73 -9.85 -23.36
N ASP A 708 28.75 -10.42 -24.00
CA ASP A 708 28.58 -11.44 -25.03
C ASP A 708 28.12 -12.77 -24.43
N VAL A 709 28.71 -13.18 -23.30
CA VAL A 709 28.30 -14.39 -22.56
C VAL A 709 26.80 -14.34 -22.24
N ILE A 710 26.32 -13.27 -21.60
CA ILE A 710 24.89 -13.19 -21.26
C ILE A 710 24.03 -13.09 -22.51
N SER A 711 24.49 -12.43 -23.58
CA SER A 711 23.74 -12.33 -24.84
C SER A 711 23.54 -13.71 -25.49
N ARG A 712 24.62 -14.49 -25.61
CA ARG A 712 24.58 -15.82 -26.24
C ARG A 712 23.79 -16.83 -25.41
N THR A 713 24.00 -16.81 -24.10
CA THR A 713 23.43 -17.82 -23.20
C THR A 713 22.02 -17.50 -22.73
N ALA A 714 21.64 -16.22 -22.67
CA ALA A 714 20.29 -15.85 -22.31
C ALA A 714 19.35 -15.68 -23.50
N PHE A 715 19.86 -15.25 -24.66
CA PHE A 715 19.02 -14.85 -25.79
C PHE A 715 19.38 -15.53 -27.11
N GLY A 716 20.42 -16.37 -27.14
CA GLY A 716 20.89 -17.01 -28.37
C GLY A 716 21.44 -16.02 -29.41
N SER A 717 21.76 -14.79 -28.99
CA SER A 717 22.21 -13.69 -29.85
C SER A 717 23.63 -13.25 -29.47
N SER A 718 24.36 -12.63 -30.39
CA SER A 718 25.68 -12.05 -30.06
C SER A 718 25.54 -10.74 -29.28
N TYR A 719 26.64 -10.32 -28.64
CA TYR A 719 26.77 -8.99 -28.03
C TYR A 719 26.34 -7.86 -28.98
N VAL A 720 26.65 -7.98 -30.28
CA VAL A 720 26.32 -6.95 -31.28
C VAL A 720 24.82 -6.70 -31.37
N GLU A 721 24.00 -7.74 -31.22
CA GLU A 721 22.53 -7.60 -31.21
C GLU A 721 22.01 -6.92 -29.92
N GLY A 722 22.68 -7.16 -28.79
CA GLY A 722 22.34 -6.63 -27.47
C GLY A 722 23.02 -5.30 -27.12
N GLN A 723 24.04 -4.86 -27.87
CA GLN A 723 24.93 -3.73 -27.55
C GLN A 723 24.14 -2.48 -27.16
N ARG A 724 23.10 -2.18 -27.94
CA ARG A 724 22.28 -1.01 -27.71
C ARG A 724 21.53 -1.06 -26.37
N ILE A 725 21.12 -2.24 -25.91
CA ILE A 725 20.47 -2.41 -24.60
C ILE A 725 21.46 -2.07 -23.48
N PHE A 726 22.69 -2.60 -23.55
CA PHE A 726 23.73 -2.35 -22.55
C PHE A 726 24.09 -0.86 -22.44
N GLU A 727 24.30 -0.19 -23.57
CA GLU A 727 24.55 1.25 -23.63
C GLU A 727 23.44 2.05 -22.94
N LEU A 728 22.18 1.72 -23.25
CA LEU A 728 21.02 2.40 -22.67
C LEU A 728 20.87 2.11 -21.17
N GLN A 729 21.20 0.91 -20.71
CA GLN A 729 21.17 0.56 -19.27
C GLN A 729 22.27 1.29 -18.49
N ALA A 730 23.49 1.37 -19.04
CA ALA A 730 24.58 2.15 -18.46
C ALA A 730 24.24 3.66 -18.40
N GLU A 731 23.65 4.21 -19.48
CA GLU A 731 23.18 5.60 -19.48
C GLU A 731 22.07 5.83 -18.45
N LEU A 732 21.10 4.92 -18.34
CA LEU A 732 20.04 4.99 -17.34
C LEU A 732 20.62 4.98 -15.91
N ALA A 733 21.57 4.10 -15.63
CA ALA A 733 22.25 4.02 -14.34
C ALA A 733 22.88 5.37 -13.94
N GLN A 734 23.63 5.98 -14.85
CA GLN A 734 24.25 7.29 -14.63
C GLN A 734 23.21 8.40 -14.40
N LEU A 735 22.18 8.48 -15.26
CA LEU A 735 21.13 9.49 -15.13
C LEU A 735 20.35 9.38 -13.81
N ILE A 736 20.12 8.15 -13.34
CA ILE A 736 19.40 7.89 -12.08
C ILE A 736 20.23 8.34 -10.87
N ILE A 737 21.54 8.09 -10.87
CA ILE A 737 22.43 8.54 -9.78
C ILE A 737 22.53 10.06 -9.76
N GLN A 738 22.66 10.71 -10.92
CA GLN A 738 22.64 12.17 -11.01
C GLN A 738 21.31 12.76 -10.53
N ALA A 739 20.18 12.10 -10.82
CA ALA A 739 18.88 12.50 -10.31
C ALA A 739 18.79 12.35 -8.78
N PHE A 740 19.37 11.28 -8.23
CA PHE A 740 19.41 11.01 -6.81
C PHE A 740 20.25 12.05 -6.03
N GLN A 741 21.36 12.52 -6.63
CA GLN A 741 22.22 13.58 -6.06
C GLN A 741 21.53 14.96 -5.98
N LYS A 742 20.60 15.26 -6.90
CA LYS A 742 19.95 16.59 -7.03
C LYS A 742 18.76 16.82 -6.07
N ALA A 743 18.59 15.93 -5.07
CA ALA A 743 17.62 15.93 -3.97
C ALA A 743 16.43 14.96 -4.10
N PHE A 744 16.02 14.41 -2.96
CA PHE A 744 14.84 13.55 -2.78
C PHE A 744 13.54 14.37 -2.89
N ILE A 745 13.19 14.79 -4.12
CA ILE A 745 11.96 15.54 -4.38
C ILE A 745 10.89 14.56 -4.88
N PRO A 746 9.83 14.27 -4.09
CA PRO A 746 8.73 13.43 -4.54
C PRO A 746 8.13 13.96 -5.84
N GLY A 747 8.06 13.11 -6.85
CA GLY A 747 7.50 13.46 -8.16
C GLY A 747 8.46 14.15 -9.12
N TYR A 748 9.75 14.34 -8.76
CA TYR A 748 10.78 14.86 -9.67
C TYR A 748 10.79 14.11 -11.00
N HIS A 749 10.61 12.79 -11.00
CA HIS A 749 10.58 11.95 -12.20
C HIS A 749 9.40 12.23 -13.16
N TYR A 750 8.35 12.89 -12.68
CA TYR A 750 7.23 13.31 -13.54
C TYR A 750 7.54 14.60 -14.30
N LEU A 751 8.50 15.41 -13.83
CA LEU A 751 8.86 16.66 -14.48
C LEU A 751 9.52 16.39 -15.83
N PRO A 752 9.20 17.17 -16.88
CA PRO A 752 9.73 16.96 -18.21
C PRO A 752 11.15 17.55 -18.37
N THR A 753 12.06 17.29 -17.43
CA THR A 753 13.48 17.73 -17.52
C THR A 753 14.20 16.99 -18.64
N LYS A 754 15.32 17.55 -19.15
CA LYS A 754 16.14 16.90 -20.18
C LYS A 754 16.54 15.47 -19.78
N GLY A 755 16.99 15.29 -18.53
CA GLY A 755 17.33 13.98 -17.96
C GLY A 755 16.14 13.02 -17.89
N ASN A 756 14.99 13.46 -17.36
CA ASN A 756 13.80 12.60 -17.25
C ASN A 756 13.22 12.21 -18.63
N ARG A 757 13.25 13.13 -19.60
CA ARG A 757 12.84 12.84 -20.99
C ARG A 757 13.77 11.81 -21.61
N ARG A 758 15.10 11.94 -21.42
CA ARG A 758 16.08 10.97 -21.93
C ARG A 758 15.91 9.61 -21.26
N MET A 759 15.75 9.55 -19.93
CA MET A 759 15.46 8.29 -19.22
C MET A 759 14.21 7.58 -19.75
N LYS A 760 13.10 8.32 -19.97
CA LYS A 760 11.87 7.74 -20.55
C LYS A 760 12.03 7.33 -22.02
N ALA A 761 12.90 7.99 -22.78
CA ALA A 761 13.20 7.60 -24.15
C ALA A 761 14.04 6.31 -24.18
N ALA A 762 15.13 6.27 -23.41
CA ALA A 762 15.99 5.09 -23.29
C ALA A 762 15.21 3.85 -22.80
N ALA A 763 14.38 3.99 -21.78
CA ALA A 763 13.56 2.89 -21.27
C ALA A 763 12.54 2.36 -22.31
N ARG A 764 11.99 3.25 -23.16
CA ARG A 764 11.09 2.85 -24.26
C ARG A 764 11.86 2.14 -25.38
N GLU A 765 13.05 2.63 -25.70
CA GLU A 765 13.92 2.03 -26.71
C GLU A 765 14.33 0.60 -26.32
N ILE A 766 14.78 0.38 -25.07
CA ILE A 766 15.04 -0.96 -24.52
C ILE A 766 13.79 -1.86 -24.65
N GLN A 767 12.61 -1.34 -24.29
CA GLN A 767 11.37 -2.11 -24.36
C GLN A 767 11.02 -2.53 -25.79
N VAL A 768 11.28 -1.69 -26.80
CA VAL A 768 11.04 -2.02 -28.21
C VAL A 768 12.00 -3.11 -28.68
N ILE A 769 13.29 -2.99 -28.37
CA ILE A 769 14.30 -3.99 -28.76
C ILE A 769 13.98 -5.35 -28.14
N LEU A 770 13.74 -5.40 -26.83
CA LEU A 770 13.41 -6.65 -26.13
C LEU A 770 12.10 -7.28 -26.61
N ARG A 771 11.08 -6.47 -26.90
CA ARG A 771 9.83 -6.95 -27.49
C ARG A 771 10.08 -7.61 -28.85
N GLY A 772 10.99 -7.03 -29.66
CA GLY A 772 11.45 -7.63 -30.91
C GLY A 772 12.07 -9.00 -30.71
N ILE A 773 13.03 -9.13 -29.77
CA ILE A 773 13.72 -10.38 -29.45
C ILE A 773 12.72 -11.45 -28.98
N VAL A 774 11.86 -11.12 -28.00
CA VAL A 774 10.87 -12.06 -27.45
C VAL A 774 9.86 -12.50 -28.52
N ASN A 775 9.33 -11.56 -29.32
CA ASN A 775 8.37 -11.90 -30.37
C ASN A 775 8.99 -12.75 -31.49
N LYS A 776 10.25 -12.49 -31.86
CA LYS A 776 10.99 -13.33 -32.82
C LYS A 776 11.07 -14.76 -32.30
N ARG A 777 11.35 -14.95 -31.00
CA ARG A 777 11.44 -16.27 -30.38
C ARG A 777 10.11 -17.01 -30.29
N LEU A 778 9.03 -16.28 -29.95
CA LEU A 778 7.68 -16.86 -29.93
C LEU A 778 7.25 -17.33 -31.33
N ARG A 779 7.52 -16.54 -32.38
CA ARG A 779 7.18 -16.91 -33.76
C ARG A 779 7.97 -18.09 -34.30
N ALA A 780 9.28 -18.12 -34.05
CA ALA A 780 10.14 -19.25 -34.41
C ALA A 780 9.59 -20.56 -33.84
N ARG A 781 9.14 -20.53 -32.58
CA ARG A 781 8.51 -21.67 -31.93
C ARG A 781 7.13 -22.03 -32.53
N GLU A 782 6.28 -21.05 -32.80
CA GLU A 782 4.98 -21.28 -33.48
C GLU A 782 5.17 -21.94 -34.86
N ALA A 783 6.30 -21.65 -35.52
CA ALA A 783 6.70 -22.29 -36.78
C ALA A 783 7.28 -23.71 -36.60
N GLY A 784 7.34 -24.24 -35.37
CA GLY A 784 7.83 -25.59 -35.08
C GLY A 784 9.35 -25.71 -34.99
N GLU A 785 10.09 -24.60 -34.89
CA GLU A 785 11.54 -24.66 -34.66
C GLU A 785 11.85 -25.31 -33.30
N ALA A 786 12.96 -26.06 -33.25
CA ALA A 786 13.40 -26.72 -32.02
C ALA A 786 13.59 -25.69 -30.90
N PRO A 787 13.19 -26.01 -29.65
CA PRO A 787 13.44 -25.12 -28.54
C PRO A 787 14.93 -24.89 -28.36
N SER A 788 15.29 -23.65 -28.05
CA SER A 788 16.68 -23.33 -27.75
C SER A 788 16.98 -23.55 -26.28
N ASP A 789 18.15 -24.12 -26.02
CA ASP A 789 18.67 -24.36 -24.67
C ASP A 789 19.20 -23.08 -23.97
N ASP A 790 18.91 -21.88 -24.51
CA ASP A 790 19.21 -20.59 -23.88
C ASP A 790 18.22 -20.25 -22.74
N LEU A 791 18.59 -19.29 -21.86
CA LEU A 791 17.76 -18.96 -20.68
C LEU A 791 16.36 -18.47 -21.08
N LEU A 792 16.21 -17.71 -22.17
CA LEU A 792 14.91 -17.23 -22.63
C LEU A 792 14.06 -18.39 -23.15
N GLY A 793 14.63 -19.33 -23.89
CA GLY A 793 13.99 -20.55 -24.37
C GLY A 793 13.42 -21.36 -23.21
N ILE A 794 14.28 -21.69 -22.23
CA ILE A 794 13.89 -22.43 -21.02
C ILE A 794 12.84 -21.67 -20.22
N LEU A 795 12.98 -20.35 -20.10
CA LEU A 795 12.01 -19.49 -19.41
C LEU A 795 10.63 -19.55 -20.08
N LEU A 796 10.58 -19.42 -21.41
CA LEU A 796 9.33 -19.49 -22.17
C LEU A 796 8.68 -20.87 -22.06
N GLU A 797 9.47 -21.95 -22.09
CA GLU A 797 8.98 -23.31 -21.83
C GLU A 797 8.40 -23.48 -20.44
N SER A 798 9.16 -23.10 -19.40
CA SER A 798 8.69 -23.21 -18.03
C SER A 798 7.45 -22.37 -17.77
N ASN A 799 7.31 -21.25 -18.48
CA ASN A 799 6.15 -20.37 -18.38
C ASN A 799 4.90 -20.98 -19.03
N LEU A 800 5.05 -21.62 -20.18
CA LEU A 800 3.97 -22.28 -20.90
C LEU A 800 3.51 -23.58 -20.23
N GLY A 801 4.40 -24.24 -19.48
CA GLY A 801 4.04 -25.39 -18.64
C GLY A 801 3.20 -25.04 -17.39
N GLN A 802 2.87 -23.76 -17.16
CA GLN A 802 2.00 -23.35 -16.05
C GLN A 802 0.52 -23.48 -16.45
N THR A 803 -0.35 -23.83 -15.49
CA THR A 803 -1.81 -23.83 -15.70
C THR A 803 -2.32 -22.44 -16.09
N GLU A 804 -3.44 -22.35 -16.82
CA GLU A 804 -4.05 -21.07 -17.22
C GLU A 804 -4.19 -20.10 -16.02
N GLY A 805 -3.69 -18.87 -16.20
CA GLY A 805 -3.68 -17.83 -15.15
C GLY A 805 -2.47 -17.85 -14.19
N ASN A 806 -1.66 -18.92 -14.16
CA ASN A 806 -0.48 -19.04 -13.29
C ASN A 806 0.86 -18.70 -13.96
N GLY A 807 0.86 -18.37 -15.26
CA GLY A 807 2.05 -17.91 -15.99
C GLY A 807 2.43 -16.44 -15.73
N MET A 808 3.56 -16.04 -16.30
CA MET A 808 4.04 -14.67 -16.50
C MET A 808 3.47 -14.11 -17.80
N SER A 809 3.12 -12.83 -17.79
CA SER A 809 2.77 -12.09 -19.01
C SER A 809 4.00 -11.84 -19.89
N THR A 810 3.80 -11.50 -21.17
CA THR A 810 4.89 -11.08 -22.06
C THR A 810 5.64 -9.86 -21.49
N GLU A 811 4.91 -8.92 -20.90
CA GLU A 811 5.49 -7.79 -20.16
C GLU A 811 6.35 -8.24 -18.99
N ASP A 812 5.90 -9.20 -18.20
CA ASP A 812 6.69 -9.76 -17.10
C ASP A 812 7.97 -10.43 -17.61
N VAL A 813 7.90 -11.21 -18.70
CA VAL A 813 9.08 -11.82 -19.34
C VAL A 813 10.08 -10.76 -19.79
N MET A 814 9.62 -9.69 -20.45
CA MET A 814 10.52 -8.58 -20.86
C MET A 814 11.21 -7.91 -19.66
N GLU A 815 10.53 -7.76 -18.53
CA GLU A 815 11.14 -7.20 -17.31
C GLU A 815 12.20 -8.14 -16.69
N GLU A 816 12.05 -9.45 -16.84
CA GLU A 816 13.09 -10.42 -16.47
C GLU A 816 14.26 -10.38 -17.47
N CYS A 817 14.01 -10.22 -18.77
CA CYS A 817 15.07 -10.06 -19.77
C CYS A 817 15.94 -8.83 -19.50
N LYS A 818 15.33 -7.68 -19.15
CA LYS A 818 16.08 -6.48 -18.73
C LYS A 818 17.00 -6.77 -17.54
N LEU A 819 16.50 -7.56 -16.58
CA LEU A 819 17.26 -7.96 -15.42
C LEU A 819 18.42 -8.88 -15.79
N PHE A 820 18.24 -9.85 -16.68
CA PHE A 820 19.32 -10.74 -17.10
C PHE A 820 20.46 -9.98 -17.78
N TYR A 821 20.13 -9.09 -18.73
CA TYR A 821 21.12 -8.21 -19.37
C TYR A 821 21.93 -7.39 -18.34
N PHE A 822 21.24 -6.71 -17.42
CA PHE A 822 21.92 -5.84 -16.45
C PHE A 822 22.70 -6.62 -15.39
N ALA A 823 22.06 -7.61 -14.75
CA ALA A 823 22.64 -8.32 -13.61
C ALA A 823 23.74 -9.32 -14.03
N GLY A 824 23.60 -9.95 -15.19
CA GLY A 824 24.58 -10.92 -15.71
C GLY A 824 25.89 -10.27 -16.15
N GLN A 825 25.81 -9.14 -16.83
CA GLN A 825 26.99 -8.44 -17.33
C GLN A 825 27.72 -7.69 -16.19
N GLU A 826 27.06 -6.67 -15.63
CA GLU A 826 27.70 -5.67 -14.77
C GLU A 826 28.37 -6.26 -13.52
N THR A 827 27.76 -7.29 -12.92
CA THR A 827 28.28 -7.88 -11.67
C THR A 827 29.47 -8.80 -11.91
N THR A 828 29.45 -9.60 -12.99
CA THR A 828 30.56 -10.48 -13.34
C THR A 828 31.77 -9.70 -13.86
N THR A 829 31.56 -8.61 -14.62
CA THR A 829 32.68 -7.74 -15.05
C THR A 829 33.47 -7.23 -13.85
N VAL A 830 32.76 -6.78 -12.81
CA VAL A 830 33.37 -6.28 -11.57
C VAL A 830 34.15 -7.37 -10.84
N LEU A 831 33.61 -8.59 -10.76
CA LEU A 831 34.33 -9.73 -10.19
C LEU A 831 35.63 -10.00 -10.94
N LEU A 832 35.59 -10.06 -12.28
CA LEU A 832 36.75 -10.35 -13.12
C LEU A 832 37.83 -9.27 -13.02
N VAL A 833 37.46 -7.99 -13.12
CA VAL A 833 38.45 -6.92 -13.11
C VAL A 833 39.17 -6.83 -11.78
N TRP A 834 38.46 -6.97 -10.65
CA TRP A 834 39.11 -6.96 -9.34
C TRP A 834 39.92 -8.23 -9.08
N THR A 835 39.53 -9.36 -9.69
CA THR A 835 40.34 -10.59 -9.67
C THR A 835 41.67 -10.36 -10.39
N MET A 836 41.66 -9.81 -11.61
CA MET A 836 42.89 -9.53 -12.35
C MET A 836 43.75 -8.46 -11.66
N VAL A 837 43.15 -7.38 -11.16
CA VAL A 837 43.89 -6.34 -10.41
C VAL A 837 44.57 -6.94 -9.17
N LEU A 838 43.88 -7.75 -8.37
CA LEU A 838 44.48 -8.35 -7.17
C LEU A 838 45.56 -9.40 -7.53
N LEU A 839 45.32 -10.25 -8.53
CA LEU A 839 46.32 -11.24 -8.97
C LEU A 839 47.55 -10.59 -9.62
N SER A 840 47.43 -9.38 -10.17
CA SER A 840 48.57 -8.63 -10.70
C SER A 840 49.52 -8.16 -9.60
N GLN A 841 49.01 -7.99 -8.37
CA GLN A 841 49.82 -7.67 -7.18
C GLN A 841 50.28 -8.92 -6.44
N HIS A 842 49.46 -9.99 -6.47
CA HIS A 842 49.70 -11.26 -5.78
C HIS A 842 50.14 -12.34 -6.78
N GLN A 843 51.36 -12.17 -7.31
CA GLN A 843 51.95 -13.05 -8.34
C GLN A 843 52.08 -14.51 -7.88
N ASP A 844 52.26 -14.74 -6.57
CA ASP A 844 52.27 -16.07 -5.97
C ASP A 844 50.92 -16.78 -6.16
N TRP A 845 49.81 -16.07 -5.96
CA TRP A 845 48.47 -16.59 -6.19
C TRP A 845 48.15 -16.74 -7.67
N GLN A 846 48.63 -15.83 -8.50
CA GLN A 846 48.51 -15.96 -9.95
C GLN A 846 49.21 -17.24 -10.45
N ALA A 847 50.42 -17.51 -9.95
CA ALA A 847 51.17 -18.73 -10.27
C ALA A 847 50.46 -19.99 -9.78
N ARG A 848 49.93 -20.00 -8.54
CA ARG A 848 49.16 -21.13 -8.00
C ARG A 848 47.88 -21.40 -8.83
N ALA A 849 47.16 -20.35 -9.21
CA ALA A 849 45.97 -20.48 -10.04
C ALA A 849 46.32 -21.00 -11.43
N ARG A 850 47.40 -20.51 -12.05
CA ARG A 850 47.90 -20.99 -13.33
C ARG A 850 48.31 -22.47 -13.26
N GLU A 851 49.03 -22.86 -12.22
CA GLU A 851 49.43 -24.25 -12.01
C GLU A 851 48.21 -25.16 -11.84
N GLU A 852 47.20 -24.74 -11.08
CA GLU A 852 45.93 -25.48 -10.98
C GLU A 852 45.24 -25.62 -12.35
N VAL A 853 45.16 -24.54 -13.13
CA VAL A 853 44.58 -24.56 -14.49
C VAL A 853 45.36 -25.51 -15.40
N LYS A 854 46.70 -25.49 -15.34
CA LYS A 854 47.56 -26.39 -16.12
C LYS A 854 47.43 -27.85 -15.68
N GLN A 855 47.29 -28.12 -14.39
CA GLN A 855 47.08 -29.48 -13.87
C GLN A 855 45.74 -30.07 -14.30
N VAL A 856 44.68 -29.26 -14.30
CA VAL A 856 43.33 -29.72 -14.64
C VAL A 856 43.13 -29.85 -16.14
N PHE A 857 43.59 -28.87 -16.93
CA PHE A 857 43.30 -28.81 -18.37
C PHE A 857 44.51 -29.08 -19.27
N GLY A 858 45.74 -28.82 -18.80
CA GLY A 858 46.91 -28.78 -19.67
C GLY A 858 46.72 -27.76 -20.80
N ASP A 859 46.96 -28.22 -22.03
CA ASP A 859 46.73 -27.43 -23.27
C ASP A 859 45.31 -27.59 -23.83
N LYS A 860 44.43 -28.34 -23.15
CA LYS A 860 43.04 -28.53 -23.59
C LYS A 860 42.18 -27.32 -23.24
N GLU A 861 41.10 -27.17 -23.99
CA GLU A 861 40.07 -26.16 -23.71
C GLU A 861 39.35 -26.45 -22.38
N PRO A 862 39.05 -25.44 -21.56
CA PRO A 862 38.34 -25.65 -20.31
C PRO A 862 36.92 -26.19 -20.50
N ASP A 863 36.58 -27.28 -19.82
CA ASP A 863 35.25 -27.89 -19.82
C ASP A 863 34.53 -27.75 -18.48
N THR A 864 33.25 -28.14 -18.44
CA THR A 864 32.43 -27.96 -17.24
C THR A 864 32.95 -28.77 -16.05
N GLU A 865 33.45 -29.99 -16.29
CA GLU A 865 33.93 -30.87 -15.23
C GLU A 865 35.21 -30.31 -14.61
N GLY A 866 36.19 -29.91 -15.42
CA GLY A 866 37.42 -29.31 -14.94
C GLY A 866 37.20 -27.96 -14.25
N LEU A 867 36.27 -27.11 -14.74
CA LEU A 867 35.95 -25.84 -14.07
C LEU A 867 35.46 -26.04 -12.63
N ASN A 868 34.73 -27.13 -12.36
CA ASN A 868 34.29 -27.47 -11.02
C ASN A 868 35.44 -27.93 -10.11
N GLN A 869 36.54 -28.41 -10.68
CA GLN A 869 37.72 -28.87 -9.94
C GLN A 869 38.68 -27.73 -9.54
N LEU A 870 38.56 -26.54 -10.13
CA LEU A 870 39.39 -25.37 -9.81
C LEU A 870 39.09 -24.81 -8.40
N LYS A 871 39.75 -25.35 -7.37
CA LYS A 871 39.58 -25.00 -5.95
C LYS A 871 40.35 -23.74 -5.57
N VAL A 872 41.59 -23.59 -6.04
CA VAL A 872 42.43 -22.40 -5.88
C VAL A 872 41.72 -21.20 -6.51
N MET A 873 41.21 -21.35 -7.73
CA MET A 873 40.41 -20.30 -8.36
C MET A 873 39.17 -19.94 -7.53
N THR A 874 38.44 -20.93 -7.00
CA THR A 874 37.29 -20.66 -6.12
C THR A 874 37.68 -19.87 -4.87
N MET A 875 38.80 -20.21 -4.22
CA MET A 875 39.30 -19.47 -3.05
C MET A 875 39.60 -18.01 -3.41
N ILE A 876 40.26 -17.78 -4.55
CA ILE A 876 40.58 -16.44 -5.06
C ILE A 876 39.30 -15.65 -5.30
N LEU A 877 38.35 -16.19 -6.06
CA LEU A 877 37.09 -15.50 -6.39
C LEU A 877 36.28 -15.16 -5.13
N TYR A 878 36.26 -16.02 -4.12
CA TYR A 878 35.56 -15.73 -2.86
C TYR A 878 36.26 -14.64 -2.05
N GLU A 879 37.58 -14.61 -2.00
CA GLU A 879 38.32 -13.54 -1.34
C GLU A 879 38.19 -12.20 -2.09
N VAL A 880 38.16 -12.23 -3.43
CA VAL A 880 37.84 -11.05 -4.25
C VAL A 880 36.43 -10.57 -3.94
N LEU A 881 35.41 -11.43 -3.90
CA LEU A 881 34.05 -11.03 -3.54
C LEU A 881 33.92 -10.52 -2.11
N ARG A 882 34.82 -10.95 -1.20
CA ARG A 882 34.88 -10.45 0.18
C ARG A 882 35.34 -9.00 0.21
N LEU A 883 36.41 -8.69 -0.52
CA LEU A 883 37.07 -7.37 -0.56
C LEU A 883 36.40 -6.40 -1.55
N TYR A 884 36.01 -6.86 -2.73
CA TYR A 884 35.42 -6.07 -3.80
C TYR A 884 34.07 -6.65 -4.22
N PRO A 885 33.07 -6.74 -3.30
CA PRO A 885 31.74 -7.19 -3.65
C PRO A 885 31.12 -6.23 -4.68
N PRO A 886 30.54 -6.73 -5.79
CA PRO A 886 29.90 -5.86 -6.76
C PRO A 886 28.85 -4.93 -6.13
N VAL A 887 28.04 -5.42 -5.19
CA VAL A 887 27.04 -4.62 -4.46
C VAL A 887 27.53 -4.35 -3.04
N SER A 888 27.60 -3.08 -2.63
CA SER A 888 28.16 -2.68 -1.33
C SER A 888 27.19 -2.82 -0.14
N GLN A 889 25.88 -2.81 -0.38
CA GLN A 889 24.85 -2.96 0.64
C GLN A 889 23.50 -3.41 0.06
N LEU A 890 22.68 -4.09 0.87
CA LEU A 890 21.30 -4.47 0.52
C LEU A 890 20.32 -3.79 1.47
N THR A 891 19.19 -3.29 0.95
CA THR A 891 18.20 -2.59 1.77
C THR A 891 16.85 -3.31 1.78
N ARG A 892 16.12 -3.24 2.90
CA ARG A 892 14.76 -3.75 3.11
C ARG A 892 13.85 -2.68 3.69
N ALA A 893 12.56 -2.71 3.36
CA ALA A 893 11.55 -1.82 3.89
C ALA A 893 10.71 -2.53 4.96
N ILE A 894 10.37 -1.79 6.02
CA ILE A 894 9.49 -2.24 7.09
C ILE A 894 8.13 -1.58 6.92
N HIS A 895 7.07 -2.37 6.72
CA HIS A 895 5.73 -1.86 6.45
C HIS A 895 4.82 -1.81 7.67
N LYS A 896 5.05 -2.70 8.63
CA LYS A 896 4.32 -2.84 9.89
C LYS A 896 5.32 -2.93 11.04
N GLU A 897 4.87 -2.63 12.26
CA GLU A 897 5.70 -2.85 13.43
C GLU A 897 6.06 -4.34 13.57
N MET A 898 7.33 -4.64 13.85
CA MET A 898 7.80 -6.02 14.00
C MET A 898 9.05 -6.09 14.87
N LYS A 899 9.37 -7.29 15.38
CA LYS A 899 10.61 -7.55 16.12
C LYS A 899 11.71 -8.11 15.22
N LEU A 900 12.95 -7.74 15.51
CA LEU A 900 14.18 -8.28 14.92
C LEU A 900 15.24 -8.36 16.03
N GLY A 901 15.55 -9.58 16.48
CA GLY A 901 16.21 -9.76 17.79
C GLY A 901 15.46 -9.00 18.90
N ASP A 902 16.18 -8.20 19.68
CA ASP A 902 15.61 -7.37 20.75
C ASP A 902 15.04 -6.02 20.26
N LEU A 903 15.25 -5.67 18.99
CA LEU A 903 14.78 -4.42 18.42
C LEU A 903 13.32 -4.52 18.00
N THR A 904 12.52 -3.52 18.37
CA THR A 904 11.16 -3.34 17.87
C THR A 904 11.16 -2.27 16.78
N LEU A 905 10.98 -2.69 15.53
CA LEU A 905 11.09 -1.83 14.34
C LEU A 905 9.72 -1.28 13.96
N PRO A 906 9.52 0.05 13.88
CA PRO A 906 8.22 0.61 13.53
C PRO A 906 7.99 0.62 12.01
N GLY A 907 6.73 0.64 11.59
CA GLY A 907 6.39 0.77 10.16
C GLY A 907 6.89 2.09 9.55
N GLY A 908 7.52 2.01 8.38
CA GLY A 908 8.04 3.15 7.63
C GLY A 908 9.54 3.44 7.82
N VAL A 909 10.29 2.52 8.42
CA VAL A 909 11.77 2.54 8.46
C VAL A 909 12.35 1.59 7.41
N HIS A 910 13.63 1.77 7.09
CA HIS A 910 14.40 0.82 6.30
C HIS A 910 15.42 0.08 7.16
N ILE A 911 15.83 -1.10 6.71
CA ILE A 911 17.01 -1.81 7.19
C ILE A 911 18.04 -1.83 6.07
N SER A 912 19.30 -1.53 6.38
CA SER A 912 20.45 -1.78 5.52
C SER A 912 21.28 -2.94 6.06
N LEU A 913 21.69 -3.84 5.17
CA LEU A 913 22.63 -4.92 5.40
C LEU A 913 23.92 -4.54 4.65
N PRO A 914 24.89 -3.89 5.31
CA PRO A 914 26.07 -3.35 4.65
C PRO A 914 27.09 -4.46 4.38
N ILE A 915 26.97 -5.12 3.21
CA ILE A 915 27.89 -6.17 2.73
C ILE A 915 29.34 -5.75 2.96
N MET A 916 29.68 -4.52 2.57
CA MET A 916 31.06 -4.05 2.62
C MET A 916 31.62 -3.93 4.04
N LEU A 917 30.80 -3.52 5.00
CA LEU A 917 31.24 -3.36 6.39
C LEU A 917 31.32 -4.73 7.09
N VAL A 918 30.36 -5.62 6.84
CA VAL A 918 30.32 -6.95 7.46
C VAL A 918 31.45 -7.85 6.96
N GLN A 919 31.75 -7.82 5.65
CA GLN A 919 32.81 -8.64 5.05
C GLN A 919 34.23 -8.17 5.37
N ARG A 920 34.37 -7.00 6.02
CA ARG A 920 35.65 -6.43 6.49
C ARG A 920 35.72 -6.27 8.00
N ASP A 921 34.72 -6.75 8.72
CA ASP A 921 34.67 -6.65 10.15
C ASP A 921 35.78 -7.51 10.77
N THR A 922 36.71 -6.87 11.49
CA THR A 922 37.86 -7.54 12.10
C THR A 922 37.47 -8.51 13.22
N GLU A 923 36.29 -8.39 13.83
CA GLU A 923 35.80 -9.38 14.80
C GLU A 923 35.26 -10.64 14.12
N LEU A 924 34.68 -10.49 12.92
CA LEU A 924 34.18 -11.64 12.15
C LEU A 924 35.31 -12.34 11.39
N TRP A 925 36.21 -11.57 10.78
CA TRP A 925 37.21 -12.06 9.82
C TRP A 925 38.65 -12.07 10.33
N GLY A 926 38.92 -11.51 11.51
CA GLY A 926 40.27 -11.40 12.10
C GLY A 926 40.94 -10.04 11.83
N LYS A 927 42.09 -9.79 12.48
CA LYS A 927 42.86 -8.54 12.32
C LYS A 927 43.35 -8.31 10.88
N ASP A 928 43.51 -9.40 10.14
CA ASP A 928 43.94 -9.46 8.75
C ASP A 928 42.76 -9.32 7.77
N ALA A 929 41.57 -8.85 8.21
CA ALA A 929 40.39 -8.71 7.37
C ALA A 929 40.57 -7.77 6.16
N ALA A 930 41.54 -6.85 6.19
CA ALA A 930 41.85 -6.00 5.03
C ALA A 930 42.78 -6.68 4.01
N GLU A 931 43.48 -7.75 4.40
CA GLU A 931 44.45 -8.44 3.55
C GLU A 931 43.76 -9.39 2.56
N PHE A 932 44.35 -9.53 1.37
CA PHE A 932 43.97 -10.55 0.39
C PHE A 932 44.56 -11.90 0.81
N LYS A 933 43.72 -12.78 1.36
CA LYS A 933 44.13 -14.09 1.88
C LYS A 933 43.17 -15.21 1.45
N PRO A 934 43.29 -15.71 0.20
CA PRO A 934 42.42 -16.77 -0.29
C PRO A 934 42.43 -18.06 0.55
N GLU A 935 43.50 -18.38 1.30
CA GLU A 935 43.52 -19.58 2.16
C GLU A 935 42.41 -19.61 3.23
N ARG A 936 41.77 -18.47 3.54
CA ARG A 936 40.59 -18.43 4.42
C ARG A 936 39.50 -19.42 3.97
N PHE A 937 39.38 -19.62 2.66
CA PHE A 937 38.35 -20.46 2.05
C PHE A 937 38.80 -21.90 1.75
N LYS A 938 40.01 -22.31 2.19
CA LYS A 938 40.57 -23.64 1.87
C LYS A 938 39.71 -24.82 2.30
N ASP A 939 39.03 -24.68 3.44
CA ASP A 939 38.15 -25.70 4.00
C ASP A 939 36.66 -25.42 3.69
N GLY A 940 36.40 -24.53 2.73
CA GLY A 940 35.07 -24.13 2.30
C GLY A 940 34.45 -22.96 3.07
N LEU A 941 33.38 -22.41 2.50
CA LEU A 941 32.72 -21.19 2.97
C LEU A 941 32.18 -21.30 4.41
N SER A 942 31.61 -22.45 4.78
CA SER A 942 31.04 -22.64 6.13
C SER A 942 32.10 -22.51 7.22
N LYS A 943 33.30 -23.08 7.02
CA LYS A 943 34.41 -22.96 7.98
C LYS A 943 34.99 -21.55 7.98
N ALA A 944 35.15 -20.91 6.80
CA ALA A 944 35.63 -19.54 6.68
C ALA A 944 34.77 -18.53 7.48
N THR A 945 33.46 -18.77 7.52
CA THR A 945 32.47 -17.88 8.16
C THR A 945 32.04 -18.34 9.56
N LYS A 946 32.62 -19.44 10.09
CA LYS A 946 32.17 -20.08 11.33
C LYS A 946 30.66 -20.41 11.32
N SER A 947 30.13 -20.75 10.14
CA SER A 947 28.71 -21.01 9.87
C SER A 947 27.75 -19.83 10.15
N GLN A 948 28.28 -18.62 10.27
CA GLN A 948 27.50 -17.39 10.43
C GLN A 948 27.20 -16.73 9.07
N VAL A 949 26.16 -15.90 9.00
CA VAL A 949 25.84 -15.11 7.78
C VAL A 949 26.70 -13.84 7.73
N SER A 950 28.01 -14.02 7.58
CA SER A 950 29.03 -12.95 7.50
C SER A 950 29.62 -12.76 6.10
N PHE A 951 29.30 -13.65 5.16
CA PHE A 951 29.65 -13.57 3.73
C PHE A 951 28.38 -13.72 2.89
N PHE A 952 27.95 -12.65 2.23
CA PHE A 952 26.69 -12.64 1.45
C PHE A 952 26.75 -11.72 0.22
N PRO A 953 27.80 -11.79 -0.62
CA PRO A 953 27.89 -10.99 -1.84
C PRO A 953 26.80 -11.35 -2.86
N PHE A 954 26.28 -12.58 -2.77
CA PHE A 954 25.13 -13.07 -3.54
C PHE A 954 23.81 -13.03 -2.75
N ALA A 955 23.72 -12.26 -1.66
CA ALA A 955 22.69 -12.39 -0.63
C ALA A 955 22.67 -13.78 0.03
N TRP A 956 21.61 -14.14 0.74
CA TRP A 956 21.48 -15.41 1.46
C TRP A 956 20.03 -15.91 1.49
N GLY A 957 19.84 -17.20 1.76
CA GLY A 957 18.53 -17.83 1.95
C GLY A 957 17.67 -17.84 0.68
N GLN A 958 16.35 -17.72 0.83
CA GLN A 958 15.41 -17.80 -0.29
C GLN A 958 15.60 -16.70 -1.34
N ARG A 959 16.22 -15.57 -0.96
CA ARG A 959 16.51 -14.42 -1.84
C ARG A 959 17.93 -14.42 -2.38
N ILE A 960 18.66 -15.54 -2.27
CA ILE A 960 20.00 -15.69 -2.86
C ILE A 960 19.98 -15.43 -4.37
N CYS A 961 21.06 -14.87 -4.91
CA CYS A 961 21.23 -14.61 -6.33
C CYS A 961 20.96 -15.89 -7.13
N ILE A 962 20.06 -15.81 -8.11
CA ILE A 962 19.72 -16.95 -8.95
C ILE A 962 20.87 -17.33 -9.90
N GLY A 963 21.65 -16.33 -10.33
CA GLY A 963 22.77 -16.48 -11.25
C GLY A 963 24.12 -16.76 -10.57
N GLN A 964 24.15 -17.13 -9.28
CA GLN A 964 25.42 -17.36 -8.57
C GLN A 964 26.32 -18.39 -9.26
N ASN A 965 25.77 -19.55 -9.61
CA ASN A 965 26.54 -20.62 -10.28
C ASN A 965 26.95 -20.21 -11.70
N PHE A 966 26.08 -19.49 -12.40
CA PHE A 966 26.36 -18.94 -13.72
C PHE A 966 27.58 -18.00 -13.68
N ALA A 967 27.54 -16.99 -12.80
CA ALA A 967 28.61 -16.00 -12.67
C ALA A 967 29.95 -16.62 -12.24
N LEU A 968 29.93 -17.62 -11.34
CA LEU A 968 31.16 -18.29 -10.91
C LEU A 968 31.76 -19.18 -12.01
N LEU A 969 30.94 -19.87 -12.80
CA LEU A 969 31.42 -20.67 -13.94
C LEU A 969 31.96 -19.78 -15.05
N GLU A 970 31.25 -18.70 -15.37
CA GLU A 970 31.70 -17.67 -16.32
C GLU A 970 33.05 -17.08 -15.89
N ALA A 971 33.18 -16.67 -14.62
CA ALA A 971 34.41 -16.09 -14.11
C ALA A 971 35.58 -17.09 -14.15
N LYS A 972 35.33 -18.36 -13.81
CA LYS A 972 36.35 -19.42 -13.89
C LYS A 972 36.78 -19.69 -15.33
N MET A 973 35.84 -19.72 -16.28
CA MET A 973 36.14 -19.90 -17.70
C MET A 973 37.06 -18.78 -18.22
N ALA A 974 36.67 -17.53 -17.99
CA ALA A 974 37.46 -16.37 -18.42
C ALA A 974 38.87 -16.38 -17.79
N MET A 975 38.97 -16.61 -16.47
CA MET A 975 40.27 -16.63 -15.78
C MET A 975 41.14 -17.83 -16.19
N ALA A 976 40.55 -19.00 -16.47
CA ALA A 976 41.31 -20.15 -16.96
C ALA A 976 41.96 -19.87 -18.32
N LEU A 977 41.20 -19.33 -19.27
CA LEU A 977 41.71 -18.97 -20.60
C LEU A 977 42.77 -17.87 -20.54
N ILE A 978 42.55 -16.84 -19.71
CA ILE A 978 43.54 -15.77 -19.50
C ILE A 978 44.83 -16.33 -18.91
N LEU A 979 44.76 -17.18 -17.88
CA LEU A 979 45.94 -17.73 -17.21
C LEU A 979 46.70 -18.79 -18.04
N GLN A 980 46.02 -19.45 -19.00
CA GLN A 980 46.66 -20.33 -19.98
C GLN A 980 47.53 -19.55 -20.98
N LYS A 981 47.15 -18.32 -21.33
CA LYS A 981 47.82 -17.53 -22.38
C LYS A 981 48.75 -16.45 -21.85
N PHE A 982 48.45 -15.90 -20.68
CA PHE A 982 49.13 -14.73 -20.16
C PHE A 982 49.57 -14.88 -18.71
N SER A 983 50.70 -14.25 -18.40
CA SER A 983 50.94 -13.66 -17.09
C SER A 983 50.73 -12.17 -17.13
N PHE A 984 50.38 -11.57 -16.00
CA PHE A 984 50.09 -10.14 -15.99
C PHE A 984 50.51 -9.46 -14.70
N GLU A 985 50.94 -8.22 -14.80
CA GLU A 985 51.34 -7.37 -13.68
C GLU A 985 50.66 -5.99 -13.77
N LEU A 986 50.68 -5.28 -12.65
CA LEU A 986 50.05 -3.97 -12.56
C LEU A 986 50.84 -2.96 -13.41
N SER A 987 50.17 -2.27 -14.33
CA SER A 987 50.85 -1.23 -15.10
C SER A 987 51.26 -0.06 -14.19
N PRO A 988 52.42 0.58 -14.44
CA PRO A 988 52.76 1.88 -13.85
C PRO A 988 51.70 2.98 -14.09
N SER A 989 50.88 2.86 -15.14
CA SER A 989 49.78 3.80 -15.44
C SER A 989 48.52 3.53 -14.62
N TYR A 990 48.45 2.42 -13.88
CA TYR A 990 47.30 2.07 -13.07
C TYR A 990 47.07 3.02 -11.90
N VAL A 991 45.83 3.51 -11.79
CA VAL A 991 45.40 4.39 -10.71
C VAL A 991 44.32 3.68 -9.90
N HIS A 992 44.64 3.24 -8.67
CA HIS A 992 43.67 2.56 -7.82
C HIS A 992 42.60 3.54 -7.29
N ALA A 993 41.44 3.52 -7.92
CA ALA A 993 40.32 4.38 -7.58
C ALA A 993 38.97 3.65 -7.72
N PRO A 994 38.61 2.75 -6.79
CA PRO A 994 37.28 2.15 -6.77
C PRO A 994 36.17 3.21 -6.65
N ASP A 995 35.16 3.17 -7.52
CA ASP A 995 33.99 4.04 -7.45
C ASP A 995 32.68 3.24 -7.45
N THR A 996 31.68 3.72 -6.70
CA THR A 996 30.35 3.09 -6.65
C THR A 996 29.35 3.87 -7.50
N VAL A 997 28.87 3.23 -8.56
CA VAL A 997 27.72 3.69 -9.35
C VAL A 997 26.49 2.94 -8.85
N PHE A 998 26.22 1.77 -9.42
CA PHE A 998 25.37 0.72 -8.83
C PHE A 998 26.23 -0.42 -8.28
N THR A 999 27.33 -0.73 -8.96
CA THR A 999 28.38 -1.64 -8.50
C THR A 999 29.72 -0.92 -8.34
N ILE A 1000 30.75 -1.61 -7.82
CA ILE A 1000 32.07 -1.05 -7.53
C ILE A 1000 33.00 -1.20 -8.74
N HIS A 1001 33.26 -0.13 -9.48
CA HIS A 1001 34.08 -0.12 -10.71
C HIS A 1001 35.45 0.52 -10.49
N PRO A 1002 36.44 0.23 -11.34
CA PRO A 1002 37.65 1.05 -11.43
C PRO A 1002 37.34 2.38 -12.14
N GLN A 1003 37.47 3.51 -11.43
CA GLN A 1003 37.12 4.85 -11.96
C GLN A 1003 37.91 5.24 -13.21
N PHE A 1004 39.15 4.77 -13.35
CA PHE A 1004 40.07 5.13 -14.43
C PHE A 1004 40.46 3.93 -15.32
N GLY A 1005 39.65 2.87 -15.33
CA GLY A 1005 39.99 1.61 -16.00
C GLY A 1005 41.00 0.77 -15.21
N ALA A 1006 41.46 -0.32 -15.83
CA ALA A 1006 42.38 -1.28 -15.23
C ALA A 1006 43.51 -1.63 -16.22
N PRO A 1007 44.44 -0.70 -16.50
CA PRO A 1007 45.63 -1.02 -17.30
C PRO A 1007 46.53 -2.03 -16.57
N LEU A 1008 46.80 -3.14 -17.25
CA LEU A 1008 47.71 -4.20 -16.82
C LEU A 1008 48.73 -4.47 -17.93
N ILE A 1009 49.94 -4.87 -17.56
CA ILE A 1009 50.93 -5.36 -18.53
C ILE A 1009 50.70 -6.86 -18.68
N LEU A 1010 50.29 -7.28 -19.87
CA LEU A 1010 50.13 -8.69 -20.23
C LEU A 1010 51.42 -9.20 -20.86
N HIS A 1011 51.92 -10.31 -20.36
CA HIS A 1011 53.09 -11.05 -20.85
C HIS A 1011 52.62 -12.38 -21.44
N LYS A 1012 52.97 -12.65 -22.70
CA LYS A 1012 52.65 -13.92 -23.35
C LYS A 1012 53.49 -15.06 -22.74
N LEU A 1013 52.87 -16.22 -22.51
CA LEU A 1013 53.51 -17.40 -21.91
C LEU A 1013 54.13 -18.35 -22.94
#